data_AF-A0A842VPH0-F1
#
_entry.id   AF-A0A842VPH0-F1
#
_cell.length_a   1.000
_cell.length_b   1.000
_cell.length_c   1.000
_cell.angle_alpha   90.00
_cell.angle_beta   90.00
_cell.angle_gamma   90.00
#
_symmetry.space_group_name_H-M   'P 1'
#
loop_
_entity.id
_entity.type
_entity.pdbx_description
1 polymer ?
#
loop_
_entity_poly.entity_id
_entity_poly.type
_entity_poly.pdbx_seq_one_letter_code
_entity_poly.pdbx_strand_id
1 'polypeptide(L)'
;MKLVKNEFVRETDVKGFLKDEILEVKRKVSDFKAKKINEELFSEYLDSKFPIDNIDSFNLYLTKINSFYDKFLINREQKQVYDLQYLDIKKEISEEIELISESLINLKLNAQNILRFLKKNEYLDTLISDIEKNKAIIKILRSKVNISSDKINRSYEKYAQIWFEVSKLKNSYIKVNFLPDSMEFWKEFMELYEYLVNLHLDEKGKKKLRKKKIDLKVYFDEIAKFCVTKKGYSDSFYSNIVGLLINNNIFEELKGKEEELDEYRNILDRKEIISQIESYLNPIIVELLKDIFSNVIEKISDLDNKYKLEENKKNVNLNVLFKEKASVILPKLIEYYLNGIEKQYQETINEITQSTELEAIRNEYSKIIEDLKAILKDFTSYIVRYEPLLNPYEEAVLSLKKGLSNIEEELNRRKEDYLNYLKAIKNERIRNDVRNFIYDKINEINTLMEKYQDQASEIVREELPQLKKMRGVLKNYKNNVQSIKEQVYKKVDQFREKDIDLYQIIKQWEKNFTLKRQQLNFLVGLLLKKLFKNFKELMEEEQTIFDKMSEITDNQNEEKSIPLNFALSEYLIDKLSEKELNERINEVNKKIMSLKNEIILYESELSDLETTLSDRVKLKEGIDRDNIQCSICRKKINLGKDKIVKCPFCDAVYHYLCVAFWLSKYNSCPSCQNKFLDPNAGLYEQDQTDSLQDD
;
A
#
# COMPACT_ATOMS: atom_id res chain seq x y z
N MET A 1 47.46 -28.56 -3.58
CA MET A 1 48.54 -27.68 -3.06
C MET A 1 49.71 -28.54 -2.64
N LYS A 2 50.89 -28.34 -3.23
CA LYS A 2 52.11 -29.05 -2.85
C LYS A 2 53.03 -28.07 -2.15
N LEU A 3 53.81 -28.47 -1.14
CA LEU A 3 54.81 -27.56 -0.55
C LEU A 3 56.10 -27.51 -1.41
N VAL A 4 56.65 -26.31 -1.63
CA VAL A 4 58.02 -26.15 -2.14
C VAL A 4 58.94 -26.14 -0.92
N LYS A 5 59.90 -27.07 -0.91
CA LYS A 5 60.71 -27.48 0.26
C LYS A 5 59.92 -28.30 1.29
N ASN A 6 59.12 -29.26 0.83
CA ASN A 6 58.86 -30.41 1.68
C ASN A 6 60.19 -31.16 1.81
N GLU A 7 60.80 -31.17 3.00
CA GLU A 7 61.96 -32.03 3.29
C GLU A 7 61.63 -33.52 3.10
N PHE A 8 60.34 -33.85 2.93
CA PHE A 8 59.75 -35.12 2.49
C PHE A 8 60.11 -35.55 1.05
N VAL A 9 61.31 -35.25 0.56
CA VAL A 9 61.75 -35.63 -0.81
C VAL A 9 61.72 -37.16 -1.03
N ARG A 10 61.42 -37.97 -0.01
CA ARG A 10 61.26 -39.43 -0.14
C ARG A 10 59.99 -40.09 0.40
N GLU A 11 59.19 -39.50 1.30
CA GLU A 11 58.16 -40.29 2.02
C GLU A 11 56.92 -39.49 2.49
N THR A 12 56.22 -38.75 1.62
CA THR A 12 54.85 -38.29 1.96
C THR A 12 53.84 -39.46 1.97
N ASP A 13 54.14 -40.52 1.23
CA ASP A 13 53.36 -41.76 1.13
C ASP A 13 54.17 -42.91 1.73
N VAL A 14 54.03 -43.10 3.04
CA VAL A 14 54.58 -44.29 3.71
C VAL A 14 53.61 -45.43 3.46
N LYS A 15 53.95 -46.28 2.50
CA LYS A 15 53.17 -47.49 2.24
C LYS A 15 53.32 -48.47 3.39
N GLY A 16 52.25 -49.22 3.68
CA GLY A 16 52.34 -50.38 4.56
C GLY A 16 53.40 -51.34 4.03
N PHE A 17 54.21 -51.92 4.92
CA PHE A 17 55.18 -52.92 4.51
C PHE A 17 54.46 -54.12 3.89
N LEU A 18 54.93 -54.58 2.74
CA LEU A 18 54.50 -55.83 2.15
C LEU A 18 54.87 -56.99 3.07
N LYS A 19 54.16 -58.11 2.92
CA LYS A 19 54.38 -59.31 3.74
C LYS A 19 55.85 -59.75 3.75
N ASP A 20 56.51 -59.69 2.60
CA ASP A 20 57.91 -60.09 2.45
C ASP A 20 58.88 -59.11 3.11
N GLU A 21 58.58 -57.81 3.10
CA GLU A 21 59.37 -56.77 3.78
C GLU A 21 59.27 -56.90 5.31
N ILE A 22 58.07 -57.17 5.83
CA ILE A 22 57.88 -57.47 7.26
C ILE A 22 58.69 -58.72 7.66
N LEU A 23 58.70 -59.75 6.81
CA LEU A 23 59.46 -60.98 7.06
C LEU A 23 60.96 -60.74 7.01
N GLU A 24 61.46 -59.91 6.09
CA GLU A 24 62.86 -59.51 6.03
C GLU A 24 63.29 -58.75 7.29
N VAL A 25 62.50 -57.78 7.73
CA VAL A 25 62.77 -57.02 8.95
C VAL A 25 62.79 -57.95 10.17
N LYS A 26 61.82 -58.87 10.29
CA LYS A 26 61.81 -59.87 11.38
C LYS A 26 63.01 -60.81 11.34
N ARG A 27 63.45 -61.24 10.16
CA ARG A 27 64.66 -62.09 9.99
C ARG A 27 65.91 -61.35 10.46
N LYS A 28 66.14 -60.12 9.98
CA LYS A 28 67.28 -59.30 10.41
C LYS A 28 67.26 -59.03 11.92
N VAL A 29 66.09 -58.68 12.47
CA VAL A 29 65.90 -58.53 13.93
C VAL A 29 66.24 -59.81 14.70
N SER A 30 65.91 -60.99 14.15
CA SER A 30 66.27 -62.29 14.76
C SER A 30 67.77 -62.55 14.70
N ASP A 31 68.43 -62.19 13.59
CA ASP A 31 69.88 -62.31 13.44
C ASP A 31 70.62 -61.41 14.44
N PHE A 32 70.15 -60.18 14.65
CA PHE A 32 70.68 -59.27 15.67
C PHE A 32 70.55 -59.86 17.09
N LYS A 33 69.40 -60.47 17.41
CA LYS A 33 69.18 -61.16 18.69
C LYS A 33 70.05 -62.41 18.88
N ALA A 34 70.25 -63.21 17.83
CA ALA A 34 71.01 -64.46 17.91
C ALA A 34 72.53 -64.23 18.00
N LYS A 35 73.03 -63.17 17.36
CA LYS A 35 74.48 -62.89 17.25
C LYS A 35 75.06 -62.00 18.36
N LYS A 36 74.26 -61.55 19.35
CA LYS A 36 74.67 -60.57 20.39
C LYS A 36 75.39 -59.35 19.80
N ILE A 37 74.89 -58.84 18.67
CA ILE A 37 75.47 -57.67 17.99
C ILE A 37 75.21 -56.41 18.85
N ASN A 38 76.12 -55.43 18.76
CA ASN A 38 76.05 -54.13 19.45
C ASN A 38 74.64 -53.50 19.36
N GLU A 39 74.09 -53.05 20.51
CA GLU A 39 72.78 -52.39 20.61
C GLU A 39 72.69 -51.12 19.75
N GLU A 40 73.83 -50.49 19.48
CA GLU A 40 73.96 -49.32 18.60
C GLU A 40 73.59 -49.66 17.15
N LEU A 41 74.13 -50.75 16.58
CA LEU A 41 73.83 -51.19 15.21
C LEU A 41 72.37 -51.67 15.06
N PHE A 42 71.79 -52.20 16.12
CA PHE A 42 70.39 -52.60 16.14
C PHE A 42 69.45 -51.38 16.15
N SER A 43 69.81 -50.35 16.93
CA SER A 43 69.11 -49.08 16.97
C SER A 43 69.21 -48.33 15.64
N GLU A 44 70.39 -48.28 15.01
CA GLU A 44 70.59 -47.72 13.66
C GLU A 44 69.75 -48.46 12.60
N TYR A 45 69.63 -49.78 12.70
CA TYR A 45 68.79 -50.56 11.79
C TYR A 45 67.29 -50.24 11.97
N LEU A 46 66.82 -50.15 13.22
CA LEU A 46 65.44 -49.77 13.50
C LEU A 46 65.14 -48.34 13.05
N ASP A 47 66.06 -47.40 13.29
CA ASP A 47 65.96 -46.02 12.83
C ASP A 47 65.91 -45.93 11.30
N SER A 48 66.73 -46.71 10.59
CA SER A 48 66.69 -46.78 9.12
C SER A 48 65.35 -47.28 8.54
N LYS A 49 64.55 -48.02 9.34
CA LYS A 49 63.25 -48.57 8.92
C LYS A 49 62.06 -47.82 9.51
N PHE A 50 62.27 -47.12 10.60
CA PHE A 50 61.26 -46.37 11.34
C PHE A 50 61.86 -45.05 11.83
N PRO A 51 62.23 -44.14 10.93
CA PRO A 51 62.93 -42.91 11.28
C PRO A 51 62.04 -42.01 12.14
N ILE A 52 62.45 -41.75 13.39
CA ILE A 52 61.71 -40.85 14.30
C ILE A 52 61.73 -39.41 13.78
N ASP A 53 62.82 -38.99 13.12
CA ASP A 53 62.96 -37.65 12.53
C ASP A 53 61.84 -37.31 11.52
N ASN A 54 61.27 -38.34 10.87
CA ASN A 54 60.12 -38.16 9.98
C ASN A 54 58.85 -37.76 10.75
N ILE A 55 58.68 -38.18 12.00
CA ILE A 55 57.53 -37.81 12.85
C ILE A 55 57.59 -36.34 13.27
N ASP A 56 58.76 -35.86 13.68
CA ASP A 56 58.95 -34.44 14.01
C ASP A 56 58.70 -33.56 12.79
N SER A 57 59.10 -34.04 11.61
CA SER A 57 58.78 -33.41 10.33
C SER A 57 57.27 -33.36 10.05
N PHE A 58 56.52 -34.44 10.30
CA PHE A 58 55.05 -34.44 10.20
C PHE A 58 54.40 -33.47 11.20
N ASN A 59 54.89 -33.41 12.43
CA ASN A 59 54.35 -32.49 13.45
C ASN A 59 54.54 -31.02 13.04
N LEU A 60 55.76 -30.66 12.63
CA LEU A 60 56.08 -29.32 12.15
C LEU A 60 55.19 -28.95 10.96
N TYR A 61 54.93 -29.91 10.06
CA TYR A 61 54.05 -29.73 8.91
C TYR A 61 52.60 -29.46 9.30
N LEU A 62 52.01 -30.29 10.15
CA LEU A 62 50.64 -30.10 10.64
C LEU A 62 50.49 -28.76 11.40
N THR A 63 51.52 -28.35 12.14
CA THR A 63 51.55 -27.05 12.82
C THR A 63 51.56 -25.88 11.83
N LYS A 64 52.31 -25.99 10.72
CA LYS A 64 52.31 -25.00 9.63
C LYS A 64 50.95 -24.91 8.95
N ILE A 65 50.30 -26.05 8.64
CA ILE A 65 48.93 -26.07 8.07
C ILE A 65 47.96 -25.39 9.03
N ASN A 66 47.99 -25.73 10.32
CA ASN A 66 47.09 -25.14 11.30
C ASN A 66 47.31 -23.62 11.41
N SER A 67 48.57 -23.17 11.45
CA SER A 67 48.87 -21.72 11.47
C SER A 67 48.41 -21.02 10.20
N PHE A 68 48.51 -21.64 9.02
CA PHE A 68 48.02 -21.06 7.77
C PHE A 68 46.51 -20.92 7.79
N TYR A 69 45.81 -22.00 8.19
CA TYR A 69 44.36 -22.03 8.28
C TYR A 69 43.84 -20.95 9.25
N ASP A 70 44.40 -20.88 10.45
CA ASP A 70 43.97 -19.93 11.49
C ASP A 70 44.25 -18.47 11.08
N LYS A 71 45.37 -18.21 10.37
CA LYS A 71 45.76 -16.85 9.98
C LYS A 71 45.04 -16.32 8.73
N PHE A 72 44.84 -17.17 7.73
CA PHE A 72 44.42 -16.73 6.40
C PHE A 72 43.03 -17.24 5.97
N LEU A 73 42.57 -18.37 6.52
CA LEU A 73 41.30 -18.99 6.13
C LEU A 73 40.17 -18.83 7.17
N ILE A 74 40.49 -18.73 8.47
CA ILE A 74 39.49 -18.51 9.54
C ILE A 74 39.19 -17.02 9.77
N ASN A 75 40.16 -16.11 9.52
CA ASN A 75 40.15 -14.83 10.24
C ASN A 75 40.17 -13.60 9.33
N ARG A 76 38.98 -13.06 9.05
CA ARG A 76 38.55 -11.70 9.46
C ARG A 76 37.14 -11.41 8.94
N GLU A 77 36.13 -11.89 9.66
CA GLU A 77 34.72 -11.46 9.52
C GLU A 77 34.49 -9.95 9.77
N GLN A 78 35.54 -9.17 10.04
CA GLN A 78 35.47 -7.73 10.28
C GLN A 78 36.23 -6.87 9.25
N LYS A 79 36.88 -7.47 8.23
CA LYS A 79 37.56 -6.74 7.13
C LYS A 79 37.49 -7.49 5.78
N GLN A 80 36.43 -8.26 5.54
CA GLN A 80 36.25 -8.85 4.22
C GLN A 80 35.96 -7.75 3.20
N VAL A 81 36.80 -7.66 2.16
CA VAL A 81 36.42 -6.95 0.94
C VAL A 81 35.39 -7.81 0.17
N TYR A 82 35.49 -9.14 0.29
CA TYR A 82 34.67 -10.12 -0.42
C TYR A 82 34.37 -11.36 0.44
N ASP A 83 33.14 -11.89 0.36
CA ASP A 83 32.69 -13.15 0.99
C ASP A 83 33.23 -14.36 0.19
N LEU A 84 34.48 -14.73 0.46
CA LEU A 84 35.19 -15.78 -0.27
C LEU A 84 35.32 -17.04 0.60
N GLN A 85 34.66 -18.13 0.20
CA GLN A 85 34.62 -19.37 1.00
C GLN A 85 35.82 -20.32 0.77
N TYR A 86 36.67 -20.03 -0.22
CA TYR A 86 37.93 -20.72 -0.56
C TYR A 86 37.84 -22.24 -0.61
N LEU A 87 36.76 -22.77 -1.21
CA LEU A 87 36.43 -24.19 -1.14
C LEU A 87 37.50 -25.11 -1.72
N ASP A 88 38.07 -24.77 -2.87
CA ASP A 88 39.08 -25.63 -3.51
C ASP A 88 40.38 -25.68 -2.70
N ILE A 89 40.77 -24.57 -2.08
CA ILE A 89 41.93 -24.52 -1.17
C ILE A 89 41.68 -25.43 0.03
N LYS A 90 40.49 -25.32 0.65
CA LYS A 90 40.11 -26.16 1.79
C LYS A 90 40.03 -27.65 1.40
N LYS A 91 39.52 -27.97 0.21
CA LYS A 91 39.49 -29.33 -0.33
C LYS A 91 40.91 -29.90 -0.47
N GLU A 92 41.82 -29.15 -1.08
CA GLU A 92 43.21 -29.57 -1.26
C GLU A 92 43.95 -29.73 0.08
N ILE A 93 43.68 -28.85 1.06
CA ILE A 93 44.20 -29.01 2.43
C ILE A 93 43.64 -30.28 3.07
N SER A 94 42.36 -30.59 2.85
CA SER A 94 41.74 -31.81 3.37
C SER A 94 42.39 -33.07 2.78
N GLU A 95 42.57 -33.11 1.46
CA GLU A 95 43.22 -34.24 0.77
C GLU A 95 44.66 -34.47 1.28
N GLU A 96 45.40 -33.38 1.52
CA GLU A 96 46.75 -33.45 2.08
C GLU A 96 46.77 -33.97 3.53
N ILE A 97 45.81 -33.54 4.36
CA ILE A 97 45.65 -34.05 5.74
C ILE A 97 45.32 -35.55 5.72
N GLU A 98 44.50 -36.01 4.76
CA GLU A 98 44.19 -37.43 4.59
C GLU A 98 45.42 -38.25 4.23
N LEU A 99 46.23 -37.80 3.25
CA LEU A 99 47.47 -38.49 2.86
C LEU A 99 48.44 -38.65 4.05
N ILE A 100 48.61 -37.59 4.85
CA ILE A 100 49.48 -37.65 6.04
C ILE A 100 48.90 -38.59 7.09
N SER A 101 47.58 -38.55 7.29
CA SER A 101 46.91 -39.46 8.21
C SER A 101 47.12 -40.91 7.80
N GLU A 102 46.99 -41.24 6.51
CA GLU A 102 47.21 -42.60 5.98
C GLU A 102 48.66 -43.06 6.18
N SER A 103 49.64 -42.21 5.85
CA SER A 103 51.07 -42.49 6.05
C SER A 103 51.42 -42.75 7.52
N LEU A 104 50.92 -41.94 8.44
CA LEU A 104 51.14 -42.14 9.88
C LEU A 104 50.46 -43.41 10.40
N ILE A 105 49.29 -43.77 9.87
CA ILE A 105 48.61 -45.03 10.20
C ILE A 105 49.43 -46.23 9.71
N ASN A 106 49.92 -46.20 8.48
CA ASN A 106 50.76 -47.25 7.90
C ASN A 106 52.06 -47.43 8.70
N LEU A 107 52.74 -46.33 9.04
CA LEU A 107 53.96 -46.37 9.86
C LEU A 107 53.68 -46.97 11.25
N LYS A 108 52.57 -46.58 11.89
CA LYS A 108 52.14 -47.15 13.17
C LYS A 108 51.89 -48.65 13.06
N LEU A 109 51.18 -49.11 12.04
CA LEU A 109 50.89 -50.54 11.83
C LEU A 109 52.17 -51.34 11.59
N ASN A 110 53.09 -50.81 10.80
CA ASN A 110 54.40 -51.42 10.55
C ASN A 110 55.21 -51.54 11.87
N ALA A 111 55.28 -50.46 12.66
CA ALA A 111 55.98 -50.44 13.94
C ALA A 111 55.35 -51.41 14.97
N GLN A 112 54.02 -51.44 15.06
CA GLN A 112 53.29 -52.36 15.94
C GLN A 112 53.55 -53.83 15.59
N ASN A 113 53.63 -54.16 14.30
CA ASN A 113 53.91 -55.53 13.85
C ASN A 113 55.31 -56.01 14.25
N ILE A 114 56.31 -55.12 14.22
CA ILE A 114 57.68 -55.43 14.67
C ILE A 114 57.77 -55.42 16.20
N LEU A 115 57.12 -54.46 16.88
CA LEU A 115 57.05 -54.40 18.34
C LEU A 115 56.42 -55.67 18.94
N ARG A 116 55.35 -56.21 18.35
CA ARG A 116 54.74 -57.50 18.75
C ARG A 116 55.74 -58.66 18.68
N PHE A 117 56.63 -58.65 17.68
CA PHE A 117 57.69 -59.65 17.55
C PHE A 117 58.82 -59.43 18.57
N LEU A 118 59.11 -58.18 18.91
CA LEU A 118 60.12 -57.80 19.91
C LEU A 118 59.65 -57.91 21.36
N LYS A 119 58.33 -57.97 21.61
CA LYS A 119 57.62 -57.90 22.90
C LYS A 119 57.72 -56.56 23.62
N LYS A 120 58.89 -55.91 23.66
CA LYS A 120 59.10 -54.57 24.25
C LYS A 120 60.29 -53.88 23.58
N ASN A 121 60.13 -52.62 23.19
CA ASN A 121 61.21 -51.80 22.61
C ASN A 121 60.87 -50.31 22.76
N GLU A 122 61.67 -49.60 23.56
CA GLU A 122 61.43 -48.20 23.93
C GLU A 122 61.42 -47.25 22.73
N TYR A 123 62.26 -47.50 21.72
CA TYR A 123 62.32 -46.73 20.49
C TYR A 123 60.98 -46.80 19.71
N LEU A 124 60.46 -48.01 19.47
CA LEU A 124 59.18 -48.20 18.77
C LEU A 124 57.97 -47.75 19.61
N ASP A 125 58.04 -47.89 20.94
CA ASP A 125 56.99 -47.38 21.85
C ASP A 125 56.90 -45.84 21.80
N THR A 126 58.05 -45.16 21.77
CA THR A 126 58.15 -43.70 21.62
C THR A 126 57.59 -43.25 20.27
N LEU A 127 58.03 -43.89 19.17
CA LEU A 127 57.53 -43.66 17.82
C LEU A 127 55.99 -43.78 17.75
N ILE A 128 55.41 -44.85 18.31
CA ILE A 128 53.95 -45.06 18.31
C ILE A 128 53.23 -43.97 19.12
N SER A 129 53.78 -43.58 20.29
CA SER A 129 53.23 -42.51 21.12
C SER A 129 53.21 -41.17 20.37
N ASP A 130 54.28 -40.82 19.65
CA ASP A 130 54.36 -39.56 18.92
C ASP A 130 53.46 -39.55 17.67
N ILE A 131 53.24 -40.70 17.03
CA ILE A 131 52.20 -40.84 15.99
C ILE A 131 50.80 -40.54 16.57
N GLU A 132 50.49 -41.03 17.77
CA GLU A 132 49.19 -40.76 18.39
C GLU A 132 48.99 -39.28 18.78
N LYS A 133 50.06 -38.58 19.19
CA LYS A 133 50.02 -37.12 19.37
C LYS A 133 49.67 -36.40 18.06
N ASN A 134 50.29 -36.78 16.94
CA ASN A 134 50.01 -36.20 15.63
C ASN A 134 48.57 -36.48 15.15
N LYS A 135 48.01 -37.66 15.46
CA LYS A 135 46.59 -37.96 15.17
C LYS A 135 45.61 -37.01 15.86
N ALA A 136 45.91 -36.58 17.09
CA ALA A 136 45.08 -35.60 17.78
C ALA A 136 45.07 -34.25 17.03
N ILE A 137 46.21 -33.81 16.52
CA ILE A 137 46.34 -32.58 15.70
C ILE A 137 45.56 -32.74 14.39
N ILE A 138 45.69 -33.89 13.70
CA ILE A 138 44.93 -34.20 12.47
C ILE A 138 43.43 -34.15 12.73
N LYS A 139 42.95 -34.70 13.84
CA LYS A 139 41.52 -34.68 14.20
C LYS A 139 41.00 -33.24 14.35
N ILE A 140 41.78 -32.36 15.00
CA ILE A 140 41.45 -30.94 15.14
C ILE A 140 41.40 -30.27 13.76
N LEU A 141 42.42 -30.47 12.93
CA LEU A 141 42.50 -29.91 11.58
C LEU A 141 41.33 -30.37 10.70
N ARG A 142 40.99 -31.67 10.70
CA ARG A 142 39.81 -32.20 10.01
C ARG A 142 38.53 -31.48 10.44
N SER A 143 38.32 -31.29 11.74
CA SER A 143 37.13 -30.59 12.24
C SER A 143 37.04 -29.12 11.78
N LYS A 144 38.20 -28.48 11.57
CA LYS A 144 38.29 -27.11 11.07
C LYS A 144 38.03 -27.01 9.56
N VAL A 145 38.57 -27.95 8.79
CA VAL A 145 38.54 -27.97 7.32
C VAL A 145 37.25 -28.58 6.76
N ASN A 146 36.48 -29.32 7.55
CA ASN A 146 35.27 -30.00 7.08
C ASN A 146 34.23 -28.99 6.57
N ILE A 147 34.16 -28.84 5.25
CA ILE A 147 33.13 -28.07 4.56
C ILE A 147 31.98 -29.03 4.31
N SER A 148 30.75 -28.63 4.62
CA SER A 148 29.57 -29.28 4.04
C SER A 148 29.64 -29.15 2.51
N SER A 149 30.04 -30.21 1.82
CA SER A 149 30.14 -30.29 0.35
C SER A 149 28.84 -29.89 -0.37
N ASP A 150 27.71 -29.93 0.34
CA ASP A 150 26.38 -29.67 -0.20
C ASP A 150 26.04 -28.18 -0.40
N LYS A 151 26.88 -27.23 0.06
CA LYS A 151 26.48 -25.81 0.14
C LYS A 151 26.82 -24.92 -1.05
N ILE A 152 27.73 -25.26 -1.96
CA ILE A 152 28.06 -24.37 -3.10
C ILE A 152 28.28 -25.17 -4.38
N ASN A 153 27.21 -25.32 -5.15
CA ASN A 153 27.29 -25.76 -6.55
C ASN A 153 26.92 -24.65 -7.54
N ARG A 154 26.33 -23.56 -7.07
CA ARG A 154 25.70 -22.54 -7.91
C ARG A 154 26.72 -21.54 -8.41
N SER A 155 26.58 -21.08 -9.65
CA SER A 155 27.60 -20.22 -10.28
C SER A 155 27.69 -18.84 -9.59
N TYR A 156 26.56 -18.31 -9.12
CA TYR A 156 26.44 -16.99 -8.48
C TYR A 156 26.99 -16.92 -7.05
N GLU A 157 27.33 -18.06 -6.45
CA GLU A 157 27.97 -18.13 -5.13
C GLU A 157 29.51 -18.21 -5.24
N LYS A 158 30.05 -18.33 -6.45
CA LYS A 158 31.50 -18.45 -6.71
C LYS A 158 32.17 -17.07 -6.83
N TYR A 159 32.05 -16.25 -5.79
CA TYR A 159 32.54 -14.86 -5.78
C TYR A 159 34.02 -14.69 -6.19
N ALA A 160 34.91 -15.61 -5.78
CA ALA A 160 36.33 -15.55 -6.15
C ALA A 160 36.52 -15.71 -7.67
N GLN A 161 35.73 -16.58 -8.29
CA GLN A 161 35.77 -16.83 -9.73
C GLN A 161 35.18 -15.65 -10.51
N ILE A 162 34.04 -15.13 -10.04
CA ILE A 162 33.41 -13.93 -10.63
C ILE A 162 34.40 -12.76 -10.60
N TRP A 163 35.01 -12.50 -9.44
CA TRP A 163 36.01 -11.44 -9.29
C TRP A 163 37.21 -11.65 -10.23
N PHE A 164 37.72 -12.87 -10.33
CA PHE A 164 38.87 -13.19 -11.18
C PHE A 164 38.59 -12.91 -12.66
N GLU A 165 37.46 -13.41 -13.18
CA GLU A 165 37.09 -13.17 -14.58
C GLU A 165 36.78 -11.70 -14.87
N VAL A 166 36.09 -11.03 -13.95
CA VAL A 166 35.84 -9.59 -14.07
C VAL A 166 37.17 -8.81 -14.07
N SER A 167 38.12 -9.15 -13.21
CA SER A 167 39.43 -8.48 -13.14
C SER A 167 40.29 -8.73 -14.38
N LYS A 168 40.12 -9.89 -15.02
CA LYS A 168 40.71 -10.22 -16.32
C LYS A 168 40.15 -9.35 -17.43
N LEU A 169 38.83 -9.15 -17.48
CA LEU A 169 38.18 -8.26 -18.47
C LEU A 169 38.61 -6.80 -18.28
N LYS A 170 38.71 -6.34 -17.03
CA LYS A 170 39.20 -5.00 -16.71
C LYS A 170 40.70 -4.84 -16.96
N ASN A 171 41.45 -5.92 -16.85
CA ASN A 171 42.91 -5.93 -16.79
C ASN A 171 43.45 -4.90 -15.77
N SER A 172 42.98 -5.00 -14.52
CA SER A 172 43.31 -4.07 -13.43
C SER A 172 44.81 -4.06 -13.10
N TYR A 173 45.31 -2.93 -12.57
CA TYR A 173 46.69 -2.80 -12.11
C TYR A 173 46.80 -3.26 -10.65
N ILE A 174 47.58 -4.31 -10.40
CA ILE A 174 47.73 -4.94 -9.08
C ILE A 174 49.11 -4.62 -8.53
N LYS A 175 49.14 -4.08 -7.30
CA LYS A 175 50.35 -3.96 -6.51
C LYS A 175 50.57 -5.24 -5.72
N VAL A 176 51.77 -5.80 -5.84
CA VAL A 176 52.17 -7.04 -5.18
C VAL A 176 53.10 -6.73 -4.01
N ASN A 177 52.61 -6.95 -2.80
CA ASN A 177 53.34 -6.81 -1.55
C ASN A 177 54.18 -8.07 -1.25
N PHE A 178 54.95 -8.03 -0.16
CA PHE A 178 55.78 -9.15 0.28
C PHE A 178 54.93 -10.38 0.67
N LEU A 179 55.32 -11.55 0.16
CA LEU A 179 54.69 -12.81 0.53
C LEU A 179 55.14 -13.21 1.95
N PRO A 180 54.23 -13.36 2.94
CA PRO A 180 54.61 -13.72 4.30
C PRO A 180 55.33 -15.07 4.39
N ASP A 181 56.26 -15.24 5.33
CA ASP A 181 56.98 -16.51 5.57
C ASP A 181 56.03 -17.71 5.76
N SER A 182 54.83 -17.47 6.31
CA SER A 182 53.79 -18.49 6.49
C SER A 182 53.05 -18.89 5.20
N MET A 183 53.35 -18.25 4.06
CA MET A 183 52.88 -18.63 2.74
C MET A 183 54.03 -19.12 1.83
N GLU A 184 55.28 -18.74 2.13
CA GLU A 184 56.47 -19.14 1.36
C GLU A 184 56.68 -20.67 1.29
N PHE A 185 56.06 -21.44 2.18
CA PHE A 185 56.23 -22.89 2.18
C PHE A 185 55.34 -23.59 1.13
N TRP A 186 54.24 -22.96 0.70
CA TRP A 186 53.35 -23.51 -0.34
C TRP A 186 53.88 -23.23 -1.75
N LYS A 187 53.96 -24.28 -2.58
CA LYS A 187 54.45 -24.22 -3.96
C LYS A 187 53.68 -23.23 -4.79
N GLU A 188 52.35 -23.29 -4.72
CA GLU A 188 51.50 -22.52 -5.63
C GLU A 188 51.61 -21.01 -5.36
N PHE A 189 51.69 -20.59 -4.10
CA PHE A 189 51.91 -19.17 -3.75
C PHE A 189 53.31 -18.72 -4.14
N MET A 190 54.34 -19.54 -3.88
CA MET A 190 55.72 -19.22 -4.25
C MET A 190 55.93 -19.13 -5.75
N GLU A 191 55.42 -20.10 -6.52
CA GLU A 191 55.56 -20.11 -7.97
C GLU A 191 54.89 -18.89 -8.61
N LEU A 192 53.70 -18.50 -8.12
CA LEU A 192 53.03 -17.29 -8.57
C LEU A 192 53.85 -16.05 -8.22
N TYR A 193 54.31 -15.95 -6.97
CA TYR A 193 55.10 -14.81 -6.51
C TYR A 193 56.43 -14.67 -7.28
N GLU A 194 57.18 -15.77 -7.44
CA GLU A 194 58.43 -15.79 -8.20
C GLU A 194 58.23 -15.47 -9.68
N TYR A 195 57.16 -15.99 -10.29
CA TYR A 195 56.81 -15.66 -11.67
C TYR A 195 56.62 -14.15 -11.85
N LEU A 196 55.82 -13.52 -10.98
CA LEU A 196 55.57 -12.07 -11.03
C LEU A 196 56.82 -11.23 -10.75
N VAL A 197 57.67 -11.68 -9.81
CA VAL A 197 58.95 -11.01 -9.52
C VAL A 197 59.92 -11.13 -10.71
N ASN A 198 59.97 -12.27 -11.38
CA ASN A 198 60.84 -12.48 -12.54
C ASN A 198 60.42 -11.62 -13.75
N LEU A 199 59.12 -11.51 -14.04
CA LEU A 199 58.61 -10.60 -15.06
C LEU A 199 59.11 -9.16 -14.87
N HIS A 200 59.12 -8.68 -13.61
CA HIS A 200 59.59 -7.33 -13.30
C HIS A 200 61.11 -7.16 -13.36
N LEU A 201 61.87 -8.23 -13.06
CA LEU A 201 63.33 -8.23 -13.13
C LEU A 201 63.85 -8.17 -14.58
N ASP A 202 63.11 -8.77 -15.51
CA ASP A 202 63.44 -8.72 -16.94
C ASP A 202 63.17 -7.33 -17.54
N GLU A 203 62.21 -6.55 -17.02
CA GLU A 203 61.95 -5.17 -17.44
C GLU A 203 62.98 -4.13 -16.95
N LYS A 204 63.57 -4.32 -15.74
CA LYS A 204 64.46 -3.31 -15.11
C LYS A 204 65.94 -3.68 -15.00
N GLY A 205 66.34 -4.80 -15.60
CA GLY A 205 67.74 -5.23 -15.61
C GLY A 205 68.22 -5.83 -14.28
N LYS A 206 69.02 -6.88 -14.38
CA LYS A 206 69.48 -7.74 -13.26
C LYS A 206 70.31 -6.98 -12.22
N LYS A 207 69.68 -6.34 -11.23
CA LYS A 207 70.31 -6.00 -9.94
C LYS A 207 69.59 -6.74 -8.82
N LYS A 208 70.37 -7.48 -8.01
CA LYS A 208 69.92 -8.25 -6.83
C LYS A 208 68.99 -7.41 -5.95
N LEU A 209 67.70 -7.71 -5.99
CA LEU A 209 66.68 -7.11 -5.11
C LEU A 209 66.94 -7.55 -3.66
N ARG A 210 67.21 -6.58 -2.78
CA ARG A 210 67.25 -6.82 -1.32
C ARG A 210 65.82 -6.78 -0.78
N LYS A 211 65.48 -7.76 0.08
CA LYS A 211 64.17 -8.07 0.70
C LYS A 211 63.43 -6.93 1.48
N LYS A 212 63.66 -5.64 1.22
CA LYS A 212 63.14 -4.55 2.09
C LYS A 212 62.20 -3.50 1.48
N LYS A 213 61.92 -3.50 0.17
CA LYS A 213 60.81 -2.73 -0.45
C LYS A 213 60.77 -3.06 -1.95
N ILE A 214 59.87 -3.95 -2.36
CA ILE A 214 59.57 -4.18 -3.78
C ILE A 214 58.24 -3.48 -4.02
N ASP A 215 58.23 -2.43 -4.85
CA ASP A 215 56.99 -1.82 -5.36
C ASP A 215 56.68 -2.48 -6.71
N LEU A 216 56.27 -3.76 -6.65
CA LEU A 216 55.96 -4.57 -7.82
C LEU A 216 54.53 -4.23 -8.25
N LYS A 217 54.37 -3.77 -9.48
CA LYS A 217 53.07 -3.48 -10.07
C LYS A 217 52.94 -4.24 -11.38
N VAL A 218 51.85 -4.99 -11.54
CA VAL A 218 51.61 -5.88 -12.67
C VAL A 218 50.18 -5.74 -13.17
N TYR A 219 49.98 -5.94 -14.46
CA TYR A 219 48.65 -6.06 -15.04
C TYR A 219 48.03 -7.42 -14.69
N PHE A 220 46.72 -7.45 -14.43
CA PHE A 220 46.03 -8.69 -14.07
C PHE A 220 46.13 -9.78 -15.15
N ASP A 221 46.25 -9.40 -16.43
CA ASP A 221 46.48 -10.34 -17.53
C ASP A 221 47.74 -11.21 -17.33
N GLU A 222 48.79 -10.69 -16.68
CA GLU A 222 49.99 -11.50 -16.36
C GLU A 222 49.70 -12.56 -15.28
N ILE A 223 48.89 -12.22 -14.29
CA ILE A 223 48.39 -13.18 -13.29
C ILE A 223 47.53 -14.24 -13.99
N ALA A 224 46.64 -13.82 -14.91
CA ALA A 224 45.77 -14.72 -15.65
C ALA A 224 46.57 -15.69 -16.55
N LYS A 225 47.59 -15.19 -17.27
CA LYS A 225 48.52 -16.01 -18.06
C LYS A 225 49.18 -17.10 -17.23
N PHE A 226 49.70 -16.75 -16.04
CA PHE A 226 50.28 -17.74 -15.13
C PHE A 226 49.27 -18.85 -14.81
N CYS A 227 48.05 -18.49 -14.40
CA CYS A 227 47.02 -19.46 -14.04
C CYS A 227 46.71 -20.42 -15.20
N VAL A 228 46.62 -19.91 -16.44
CA VAL A 228 46.37 -20.73 -17.64
C VAL A 228 47.53 -21.68 -17.94
N THR A 229 48.78 -21.30 -17.67
CA THR A 229 49.94 -22.20 -17.90
C THR A 229 49.98 -23.40 -16.95
N LYS A 230 49.27 -23.34 -15.82
CA LYS A 230 49.30 -24.37 -14.79
C LYS A 230 48.27 -25.46 -15.06
N LYS A 231 48.73 -26.53 -15.70
CA LYS A 231 47.95 -27.75 -15.92
C LYS A 231 47.83 -28.56 -14.61
N GLY A 232 46.63 -29.01 -14.27
CA GLY A 232 46.39 -30.01 -13.21
C GLY A 232 45.51 -29.58 -12.04
N TYR A 233 45.09 -28.31 -11.97
CA TYR A 233 44.10 -27.81 -10.99
C TYR A 233 42.89 -27.20 -11.72
N SER A 234 41.74 -27.09 -11.06
CA SER A 234 40.56 -26.43 -11.63
C SER A 234 40.78 -24.92 -11.78
N ASP A 235 40.11 -24.28 -12.73
CA ASP A 235 40.14 -22.81 -12.89
C ASP A 235 39.69 -22.08 -11.62
N SER A 236 38.81 -22.71 -10.83
CA SER A 236 38.33 -22.21 -9.55
C SER A 236 39.40 -22.22 -8.45
N PHE A 237 40.39 -23.13 -8.52
CA PHE A 237 41.46 -23.23 -7.53
C PHE A 237 42.40 -22.03 -7.56
N TYR A 238 42.89 -21.65 -8.74
CA TYR A 238 43.75 -20.47 -8.86
C TYR A 238 42.99 -19.16 -8.61
N SER A 239 41.70 -19.11 -8.97
CA SER A 239 40.82 -18.01 -8.61
C SER A 239 40.72 -17.84 -7.08
N ASN A 240 40.60 -18.95 -6.34
CA ASN A 240 40.62 -18.95 -4.88
C ASN A 240 41.98 -18.51 -4.30
N ILE A 241 43.10 -18.93 -4.91
CA ILE A 241 44.45 -18.49 -4.52
C ILE A 241 44.59 -16.97 -4.65
N VAL A 242 44.25 -16.43 -5.81
CA VAL A 242 44.37 -14.98 -6.07
C VAL A 242 43.43 -14.21 -5.15
N GLY A 243 42.18 -14.69 -4.99
CA GLY A 243 41.22 -14.10 -4.04
C GLY A 243 41.70 -14.13 -2.58
N LEU A 244 42.44 -15.17 -2.18
CA LEU A 244 43.04 -15.24 -0.83
C LEU A 244 44.17 -14.21 -0.67
N LEU A 245 45.04 -14.06 -1.67
CA LEU A 245 46.12 -13.08 -1.65
C LEU A 245 45.58 -11.65 -1.55
N ILE A 246 44.45 -11.36 -2.19
CA ILE A 246 43.82 -10.04 -2.16
C ILE A 246 43.17 -9.73 -0.82
N ASN A 247 42.36 -10.65 -0.29
CA ASN A 247 41.73 -10.46 1.01
C ASN A 247 42.76 -10.30 2.15
N ASN A 248 43.98 -10.79 1.95
CA ASN A 248 45.08 -10.64 2.89
C ASN A 248 46.02 -9.46 2.58
N ASN A 249 45.65 -8.55 1.67
CA ASN A 249 46.43 -7.40 1.22
C ASN A 249 47.85 -7.77 0.75
N ILE A 250 48.04 -8.98 0.25
CA ILE A 250 49.28 -9.36 -0.44
C ILE A 250 49.22 -8.83 -1.86
N PHE A 251 48.07 -8.96 -2.50
CA PHE A 251 47.73 -8.25 -3.73
C PHE A 251 46.79 -7.11 -3.37
N GLU A 252 47.13 -5.90 -3.80
CA GLU A 252 46.32 -4.71 -3.60
C GLU A 252 45.91 -4.20 -4.98
N GLU A 253 44.61 -4.18 -5.27
CA GLU A 253 44.10 -3.44 -6.41
C GLU A 253 44.32 -1.94 -6.14
N LEU A 254 45.10 -1.28 -6.99
CA LEU A 254 45.42 0.12 -6.80
C LEU A 254 44.17 0.96 -7.06
N LYS A 255 43.54 1.43 -5.97
CA LYS A 255 42.50 2.46 -6.00
C LYS A 255 43.17 3.83 -6.01
N GLY A 256 43.74 4.21 -7.16
CA GLY A 256 44.31 5.54 -7.34
C GLY A 256 43.23 6.62 -7.36
N LYS A 257 43.59 7.86 -7.00
CA LYS A 257 42.79 9.05 -7.37
C LYS A 257 42.62 9.05 -8.90
N GLU A 258 41.48 9.52 -9.37
CA GLU A 258 41.02 9.52 -10.76
C GLU A 258 42.05 9.98 -11.82
N GLU A 259 43.12 10.66 -11.41
CA GLU A 259 44.12 11.31 -12.26
C GLU A 259 45.27 10.39 -12.76
N GLU A 260 45.51 9.17 -12.22
CA GLU A 260 46.67 8.34 -12.67
C GLU A 260 46.33 6.99 -13.32
N LEU A 261 45.13 6.44 -13.15
CA LEU A 261 44.75 5.14 -13.74
C LEU A 261 43.74 5.25 -14.89
N ASP A 262 43.03 6.38 -14.99
CA ASP A 262 41.87 6.55 -15.87
C ASP A 262 42.05 7.55 -17.01
N GLU A 263 43.11 8.38 -17.00
CA GLU A 263 43.33 9.43 -18.02
C GLU A 263 43.59 8.90 -19.45
N TYR A 264 43.75 7.58 -19.66
CA TYR A 264 44.15 7.01 -20.95
C TYR A 264 43.24 5.92 -21.55
N ARG A 265 42.17 5.49 -20.88
CA ARG A 265 41.19 4.57 -21.52
C ARG A 265 40.07 5.36 -22.17
N ASN A 266 39.92 5.21 -23.48
CA ASN A 266 38.88 5.90 -24.24
C ASN A 266 37.49 5.49 -23.71
N ILE A 267 36.51 6.39 -23.79
CA ILE A 267 35.10 6.12 -23.49
C ILE A 267 34.60 4.87 -24.23
N LEU A 268 35.08 4.63 -25.45
CA LEU A 268 34.77 3.43 -26.22
C LEU A 268 35.28 2.15 -25.54
N ASP A 269 36.52 2.15 -25.06
CA ASP A 269 37.11 1.00 -24.36
C ASP A 269 36.37 0.71 -23.05
N ARG A 270 35.97 1.77 -22.31
CA ARG A 270 35.17 1.62 -21.09
C ARG A 270 33.81 0.98 -21.39
N LYS A 271 33.12 1.42 -22.45
CA LYS A 271 31.85 0.83 -22.88
C LYS A 271 32.00 -0.62 -23.33
N GLU A 272 33.09 -0.94 -24.01
CA GLU A 272 33.38 -2.31 -24.43
C GLU A 272 33.59 -3.22 -23.21
N ILE A 273 34.39 -2.79 -22.23
CA ILE A 273 34.61 -3.52 -20.98
C ILE A 273 33.29 -3.74 -20.22
N ILE A 274 32.47 -2.70 -20.10
CA ILE A 274 31.14 -2.81 -19.46
C ILE A 274 30.28 -3.86 -20.19
N SER A 275 30.25 -3.83 -21.53
CA SER A 275 29.50 -4.80 -22.33
C SER A 275 30.01 -6.24 -22.15
N GLN A 276 31.33 -6.43 -22.08
CA GLN A 276 31.93 -7.74 -21.81
C GLN A 276 31.59 -8.25 -20.39
N ILE A 277 31.65 -7.37 -19.38
CA ILE A 277 31.25 -7.68 -18.01
C ILE A 277 29.76 -8.04 -17.96
N GLU A 278 28.88 -7.27 -18.61
CA GLU A 278 27.44 -7.58 -18.72
C GLU A 278 27.21 -8.97 -19.33
N SER A 279 27.91 -9.26 -20.43
CA SER A 279 27.80 -10.55 -21.13
C SER A 279 28.25 -11.73 -20.26
N TYR A 280 29.28 -11.53 -19.42
CA TYR A 280 29.74 -12.54 -18.48
C TYR A 280 28.78 -12.73 -17.29
N LEU A 281 28.28 -11.64 -16.71
CA LEU A 281 27.41 -11.68 -15.54
C LEU A 281 25.98 -12.12 -15.86
N ASN A 282 25.46 -11.83 -17.06
CA ASN A 282 24.07 -12.13 -17.41
C ASN A 282 23.67 -13.60 -17.18
N PRO A 283 24.39 -14.64 -17.66
CA PRO A 283 24.02 -16.03 -17.39
C PRO A 283 24.02 -16.38 -15.90
N ILE A 284 24.96 -15.82 -15.12
CA ILE A 284 25.07 -16.01 -13.67
C ILE A 284 23.86 -15.37 -12.96
N ILE A 285 23.48 -14.16 -13.36
CA ILE A 285 22.31 -13.45 -12.83
C ILE A 285 21.01 -14.16 -13.23
N VAL A 286 20.93 -14.74 -14.42
CA VAL A 286 19.77 -15.52 -14.86
C VAL A 286 19.63 -16.83 -14.07
N GLU A 287 20.73 -17.52 -13.76
CA GLU A 287 20.72 -18.67 -12.84
C GLU A 287 20.21 -18.27 -11.45
N LEU A 288 20.75 -17.18 -10.89
CA LEU A 288 20.29 -16.60 -9.61
C LEU A 288 18.79 -16.27 -9.62
N LEU A 289 18.31 -15.65 -10.69
CA LEU A 289 16.91 -15.29 -10.84
C LEU A 289 16.02 -16.54 -10.85
N LYS A 290 16.39 -17.59 -11.60
CA LYS A 290 15.63 -18.85 -11.64
C LYS A 290 15.53 -19.51 -10.27
N ASP A 291 16.61 -19.48 -9.51
CA ASP A 291 16.64 -20.09 -8.18
C ASP A 291 15.81 -19.30 -7.16
N ILE A 292 15.96 -17.96 -7.13
CA ILE A 292 15.24 -17.11 -6.17
C ILE A 292 13.74 -17.05 -6.50
N PHE A 293 13.38 -17.02 -7.78
CA PHE A 293 11.99 -16.94 -8.23
C PHE A 293 11.38 -18.32 -8.56
N SER A 294 11.96 -19.44 -8.11
CA SER A 294 11.52 -20.79 -8.48
C SER A 294 10.02 -21.02 -8.25
N ASN A 295 9.53 -20.62 -7.07
CA ASN A 295 8.12 -20.77 -6.68
C ASN A 295 7.20 -19.88 -7.53
N VAL A 296 7.67 -18.68 -7.88
CA VAL A 296 6.95 -17.75 -8.76
C VAL A 296 6.86 -18.32 -10.17
N ILE A 297 7.95 -18.88 -10.69
CA ILE A 297 8.04 -19.51 -12.01
C ILE A 297 7.10 -20.71 -12.12
N GLU A 298 7.08 -21.58 -11.11
CA GLU A 298 6.16 -22.73 -11.04
C GLU A 298 4.71 -22.24 -11.06
N LYS A 299 4.39 -21.25 -10.22
CA LYS A 299 3.04 -20.69 -10.16
C LYS A 299 2.61 -19.99 -11.45
N ILE A 300 3.52 -19.30 -12.16
CA ILE A 300 3.25 -18.75 -13.50
C ILE A 300 2.85 -19.86 -14.45
N SER A 301 3.57 -20.99 -14.43
CA SER A 301 3.28 -22.13 -15.31
C SER A 301 1.88 -22.70 -15.05
N ASP A 302 1.48 -22.81 -13.78
CA ASP A 302 0.12 -23.24 -13.40
C ASP A 302 -0.96 -22.25 -13.87
N LEU A 303 -0.72 -20.96 -13.64
CA LEU A 303 -1.65 -19.90 -14.02
C LEU A 303 -1.78 -19.79 -15.53
N ASP A 304 -0.69 -19.94 -16.28
CA ASP A 304 -0.68 -19.87 -17.73
C ASP A 304 -1.47 -21.00 -18.39
N ASN A 305 -1.37 -22.22 -17.85
CA ASN A 305 -2.18 -23.36 -18.30
C ASN A 305 -3.69 -23.07 -18.21
N LYS A 306 -4.12 -22.31 -17.19
CA LYS A 306 -5.53 -21.96 -17.00
C LYS A 306 -5.94 -20.69 -17.76
N TYR A 307 -5.09 -19.68 -17.79
CA TYR A 307 -5.47 -18.30 -18.14
C TYR A 307 -4.83 -17.71 -19.39
N LYS A 308 -3.85 -18.41 -20.00
CA LYS A 308 -3.11 -17.98 -21.21
C LYS A 308 -2.64 -16.52 -21.10
N LEU A 309 -1.51 -16.33 -20.46
CA LEU A 309 -1.03 -15.03 -19.97
C LEU A 309 -0.38 -14.17 -21.08
N GLU A 310 -0.07 -14.74 -22.24
CA GLU A 310 0.47 -13.98 -23.37
C GLU A 310 -0.64 -13.22 -24.13
N GLU A 311 -0.35 -12.02 -24.65
CA GLU A 311 -1.31 -11.13 -25.33
C GLU A 311 -2.10 -11.82 -26.46
N ASN A 312 -1.49 -12.82 -27.12
CA ASN A 312 -2.08 -13.58 -28.22
C ASN A 312 -2.91 -14.80 -27.77
N LYS A 313 -3.25 -14.92 -26.47
CA LYS A 313 -3.89 -16.11 -25.87
C LYS A 313 -3.10 -17.40 -26.12
N LYS A 314 -1.78 -17.29 -26.17
CA LYS A 314 -0.84 -18.40 -26.25
C LYS A 314 -0.22 -18.62 -24.88
N ASN A 315 0.39 -19.79 -24.70
CA ASN A 315 1.11 -20.12 -23.48
C ASN A 315 2.45 -19.38 -23.45
N VAL A 316 2.82 -18.88 -22.28
CA VAL A 316 4.10 -18.21 -22.03
C VAL A 316 5.24 -19.19 -22.26
N ASN A 317 6.14 -18.83 -23.17
CA ASN A 317 7.35 -19.61 -23.42
C ASN A 317 8.50 -19.13 -22.52
N LEU A 318 8.53 -19.62 -21.29
CA LEU A 318 9.58 -19.29 -20.31
C LEU A 318 10.99 -19.66 -20.81
N ASN A 319 11.13 -20.71 -21.63
CA ASN A 319 12.41 -21.11 -22.20
C ASN A 319 12.98 -20.08 -23.20
N VAL A 320 12.10 -19.38 -23.92
CA VAL A 320 12.51 -18.26 -24.79
C VAL A 320 12.83 -17.04 -23.94
N LEU A 321 12.01 -16.74 -22.93
CA LEU A 321 12.24 -15.61 -22.03
C LEU A 321 13.62 -15.70 -21.34
N PHE A 322 13.99 -16.87 -20.81
CA PHE A 322 15.27 -17.07 -20.12
C PHE A 322 16.52 -17.03 -21.02
N LYS A 323 16.37 -16.81 -22.34
CA LYS A 323 17.49 -16.52 -23.26
C LYS A 323 17.81 -15.03 -23.34
N GLU A 324 16.95 -14.17 -22.82
CA GLU A 324 17.12 -12.71 -22.84
C GLU A 324 18.03 -12.21 -21.70
N LYS A 325 18.25 -10.90 -21.64
CA LYS A 325 18.92 -10.25 -20.51
C LYS A 325 18.05 -10.29 -19.24
N ALA A 326 18.68 -10.41 -18.07
CA ALA A 326 17.98 -10.40 -16.77
C ALA A 326 17.09 -9.16 -16.57
N SER A 327 17.50 -8.00 -17.09
CA SER A 327 16.74 -6.75 -17.07
C SER A 327 15.43 -6.80 -17.87
N VAL A 328 15.29 -7.75 -18.80
CA VAL A 328 14.06 -7.99 -19.58
C VAL A 328 13.25 -9.12 -18.98
N ILE A 329 13.92 -10.15 -18.45
CA ILE A 329 13.27 -11.32 -17.84
C ILE A 329 12.44 -10.91 -16.62
N LEU A 330 13.05 -10.16 -15.70
CA LEU A 330 12.45 -9.89 -14.40
C LEU A 330 11.14 -9.08 -14.50
N PRO A 331 11.06 -7.96 -15.24
CA PRO A 331 9.79 -7.23 -15.40
C PRO A 331 8.67 -8.12 -15.98
N LYS A 332 8.97 -8.89 -17.03
CA LYS A 332 7.98 -9.78 -17.67
C LYS A 332 7.52 -10.90 -16.75
N LEU A 333 8.43 -11.44 -15.95
CA LEU A 333 8.13 -12.51 -15.00
C LEU A 333 7.16 -12.03 -13.91
N ILE A 334 7.40 -10.84 -13.36
CA ILE A 334 6.48 -10.20 -12.41
C ILE A 334 5.14 -9.89 -13.08
N GLU A 335 5.14 -9.35 -14.29
CA GLU A 335 3.93 -9.04 -15.04
C GLU A 335 3.06 -10.30 -15.27
N TYR A 336 3.64 -11.40 -15.74
CA TYR A 336 2.92 -12.65 -15.95
C TYR A 336 2.32 -13.18 -14.65
N TYR A 337 3.10 -13.18 -13.57
CA TYR A 337 2.61 -13.66 -12.28
C TYR A 337 1.41 -12.84 -11.79
N LEU A 338 1.51 -11.50 -11.79
CA LEU A 338 0.42 -10.64 -11.33
C LEU A 338 -0.82 -10.73 -12.23
N ASN A 339 -0.63 -10.71 -13.56
CA ASN A 339 -1.74 -10.90 -14.51
C ASN A 339 -2.49 -12.22 -14.26
N GLY A 340 -1.76 -13.30 -13.95
CA GLY A 340 -2.37 -14.60 -13.65
C GLY A 340 -3.14 -14.61 -12.34
N ILE A 341 -2.58 -14.05 -11.28
CA ILE A 341 -3.25 -13.92 -9.98
C ILE A 341 -4.50 -13.05 -10.08
N GLU A 342 -4.42 -11.92 -10.79
CA GLU A 342 -5.57 -11.02 -10.98
C GLU A 342 -6.69 -11.67 -11.77
N LYS A 343 -6.38 -12.41 -12.84
CA LYS A 343 -7.38 -13.20 -13.59
C LYS A 343 -8.01 -14.27 -12.71
N GLN A 344 -7.21 -14.95 -11.87
CA GLN A 344 -7.72 -15.94 -10.92
C GLN A 344 -8.73 -15.33 -9.96
N TYR A 345 -8.39 -14.20 -9.34
CA TYR A 345 -9.30 -13.52 -8.43
C TYR A 345 -10.49 -12.89 -9.16
N GLN A 346 -10.35 -12.48 -10.41
CA GLN A 346 -11.48 -11.95 -11.19
C GLN A 346 -12.56 -13.02 -11.42
N GLU A 347 -12.19 -14.28 -11.69
CA GLU A 347 -13.15 -15.39 -11.70
C GLU A 347 -13.85 -15.55 -10.35
N THR A 348 -13.08 -15.57 -9.26
CA THR A 348 -13.63 -15.71 -7.90
C THR A 348 -14.57 -14.56 -7.55
N ILE A 349 -14.22 -13.31 -7.88
CA ILE A 349 -15.06 -12.13 -7.63
C ILE A 349 -16.41 -12.27 -8.33
N ASN A 350 -16.44 -12.80 -9.55
CA ASN A 350 -17.69 -13.00 -10.29
C ASN A 350 -18.63 -14.03 -9.63
N GLU A 351 -18.08 -14.99 -8.88
CA GLU A 351 -18.84 -16.04 -8.18
C GLU A 351 -19.31 -15.59 -6.78
N ILE A 352 -18.55 -14.72 -6.12
CA ILE A 352 -18.85 -14.24 -4.77
C ILE A 352 -20.15 -13.44 -4.78
N THR A 353 -21.06 -13.75 -3.85
CA THR A 353 -22.30 -12.97 -3.61
C THR A 353 -22.20 -12.08 -2.38
N GLN A 354 -21.41 -12.45 -1.37
CA GLN A 354 -21.30 -11.70 -0.11
C GLN A 354 -20.14 -10.70 -0.12
N SER A 355 -20.37 -9.48 0.39
CA SER A 355 -19.37 -8.41 0.39
C SER A 355 -18.17 -8.64 1.35
N THR A 356 -18.30 -9.57 2.30
CA THR A 356 -17.26 -9.95 3.28
C THR A 356 -16.14 -10.79 2.67
N GLU A 357 -16.44 -11.60 1.65
CA GLU A 357 -15.45 -12.46 0.97
C GLU A 357 -14.46 -11.65 0.11
N LEU A 358 -14.86 -10.45 -0.35
CA LEU A 358 -13.97 -9.52 -1.05
C LEU A 358 -12.83 -9.01 -0.16
N GLU A 359 -13.04 -8.94 1.16
CA GLU A 359 -12.00 -8.52 2.11
C GLU A 359 -10.93 -9.61 2.28
N ALA A 360 -11.29 -10.88 2.13
CA ALA A 360 -10.33 -11.99 2.13
C ALA A 360 -9.39 -11.90 0.91
N ILE A 361 -9.96 -11.72 -0.29
CA ILE A 361 -9.18 -11.51 -1.53
C ILE A 361 -8.26 -10.30 -1.39
N ARG A 362 -8.77 -9.20 -0.84
CA ARG A 362 -7.98 -7.98 -0.57
C ARG A 362 -6.74 -8.27 0.27
N ASN A 363 -6.90 -9.03 1.35
CA ASN A 363 -5.81 -9.38 2.27
C ASN A 363 -4.82 -10.36 1.65
N GLU A 364 -5.31 -11.38 0.93
CA GLU A 364 -4.45 -12.34 0.23
C GLU A 364 -3.62 -11.68 -0.87
N TYR A 365 -4.24 -10.86 -1.73
CA TYR A 365 -3.52 -10.15 -2.78
C TYR A 365 -2.46 -9.22 -2.19
N SER A 366 -2.79 -8.51 -1.10
CA SER A 366 -1.81 -7.67 -0.39
C SER A 366 -0.63 -8.49 0.12
N LYS A 367 -0.88 -9.68 0.67
CA LYS A 367 0.18 -10.58 1.15
C LYS A 367 1.06 -11.07 -0.01
N ILE A 368 0.46 -11.47 -1.13
CA ILE A 368 1.20 -11.89 -2.34
C ILE A 368 2.18 -10.81 -2.79
N ILE A 369 1.75 -9.54 -2.81
CA ILE A 369 2.64 -8.42 -3.19
C ILE A 369 3.79 -8.25 -2.18
N GLU A 370 3.53 -8.34 -0.87
CA GLU A 370 4.60 -8.23 0.13
C GLU A 370 5.59 -9.40 0.06
N ASP A 371 5.10 -10.63 -0.18
CA ASP A 371 5.94 -11.81 -0.38
C ASP A 371 6.82 -11.64 -1.63
N LEU A 372 6.28 -11.13 -2.74
CA LEU A 372 7.06 -10.80 -3.94
C LEU A 372 8.13 -9.74 -3.68
N LYS A 373 7.82 -8.69 -2.92
CA LYS A 373 8.81 -7.66 -2.56
C LYS A 373 9.94 -8.24 -1.72
N ALA A 374 9.64 -9.17 -0.80
CA ALA A 374 10.66 -9.86 -0.03
C ALA A 374 11.60 -10.65 -0.93
N ILE A 375 11.06 -11.41 -1.89
CA ILE A 375 11.86 -12.13 -2.91
C ILE A 375 12.71 -11.17 -3.75
N LEU A 376 12.13 -10.03 -4.18
CA LEU A 376 12.83 -9.00 -4.94
C LEU A 376 13.99 -8.38 -4.14
N LYS A 377 13.79 -8.16 -2.84
CA LYS A 377 14.80 -7.65 -1.92
C LYS A 377 15.96 -8.64 -1.74
N ASP A 378 15.65 -9.93 -1.61
CA ASP A 378 16.66 -10.98 -1.53
C ASP A 378 17.51 -11.00 -2.80
N PHE A 379 16.88 -10.98 -3.98
CA PHE A 379 17.58 -10.87 -5.27
C PHE A 379 18.45 -9.61 -5.34
N THR A 380 17.91 -8.45 -4.94
CA THR A 380 18.63 -7.18 -4.93
C THR A 380 19.87 -7.23 -4.03
N SER A 381 19.78 -7.93 -2.89
CA SER A 381 20.91 -8.09 -1.96
C SER A 381 22.10 -8.82 -2.61
N TYR A 382 21.84 -9.82 -3.46
CA TYR A 382 22.90 -10.50 -4.21
C TYR A 382 23.53 -9.58 -5.26
N ILE A 383 22.74 -8.78 -5.97
CA ILE A 383 23.26 -7.81 -6.94
C ILE A 383 24.14 -6.77 -6.26
N VAL A 384 23.74 -6.27 -5.09
CA VAL A 384 24.56 -5.32 -4.30
C VAL A 384 25.89 -5.94 -3.86
N ARG A 385 25.92 -7.23 -3.51
CA ARG A 385 27.18 -7.94 -3.17
C ARG A 385 28.17 -8.01 -4.32
N TYR A 386 27.71 -7.88 -5.58
CA TYR A 386 28.62 -7.86 -6.73
C TYR A 386 29.30 -6.50 -6.94
N GLU A 387 28.73 -5.38 -6.48
CA GLU A 387 29.28 -4.04 -6.77
C GLU A 387 30.76 -3.88 -6.40
N PRO A 388 31.23 -4.32 -5.22
CA PRO A 388 32.65 -4.22 -4.88
C PRO A 388 33.57 -5.01 -5.82
N LEU A 389 33.04 -6.04 -6.50
CA LEU A 389 33.78 -6.83 -7.49
C LEU A 389 33.90 -6.08 -8.83
N LEU A 390 33.02 -5.10 -9.08
CA LEU A 390 32.89 -4.42 -10.37
C LEU A 390 33.67 -3.11 -10.45
N ASN A 391 34.10 -2.54 -9.33
CA ASN A 391 34.92 -1.31 -9.27
C ASN A 391 36.02 -1.24 -10.36
N PRO A 392 36.15 -0.15 -11.14
CA PRO A 392 35.32 1.07 -11.18
C PRO A 392 34.12 1.01 -12.17
N TYR A 393 33.74 -0.18 -12.62
CA TYR A 393 32.71 -0.43 -13.63
C TYR A 393 31.38 -0.90 -13.01
N GLU A 394 30.98 -0.34 -11.85
CA GLU A 394 29.70 -0.61 -11.19
C GLU A 394 28.49 -0.32 -12.10
N GLU A 395 28.68 0.53 -13.11
CA GLU A 395 27.70 0.82 -14.15
C GLU A 395 27.18 -0.43 -14.88
N ALA A 396 27.96 -1.52 -14.92
CA ALA A 396 27.57 -2.78 -15.57
C ALA A 396 26.32 -3.44 -14.95
N VAL A 397 25.95 -3.11 -13.70
CA VAL A 397 24.71 -3.59 -13.07
C VAL A 397 23.68 -2.49 -12.86
N LEU A 398 23.97 -1.26 -13.28
CA LEU A 398 23.14 -0.08 -13.01
C LEU A 398 21.79 -0.13 -13.73
N SER A 399 21.76 -0.68 -14.95
CA SER A 399 20.52 -0.91 -15.70
C SER A 399 19.57 -1.87 -14.96
N LEU A 400 20.12 -2.97 -14.42
CA LEU A 400 19.38 -3.94 -13.62
C LEU A 400 18.90 -3.33 -12.30
N LYS A 401 19.74 -2.56 -11.59
CA LYS A 401 19.34 -1.86 -10.35
C LYS A 401 18.20 -0.87 -10.57
N LYS A 402 18.26 -0.08 -11.65
CA LYS A 402 17.16 0.81 -12.04
C LYS A 402 15.88 0.01 -12.34
N GLY A 403 16.02 -1.12 -13.06
CA GLY A 403 14.90 -2.04 -13.30
C GLY A 403 14.27 -2.56 -12.00
N LEU A 404 15.08 -2.96 -11.01
CA LEU A 404 14.61 -3.42 -9.71
C LEU A 404 13.82 -2.34 -8.95
N SER A 405 14.35 -1.12 -8.89
CA SER A 405 13.66 0.01 -8.26
C SER A 405 12.32 0.30 -8.93
N ASN A 406 12.29 0.32 -10.26
CA ASN A 406 11.06 0.55 -11.01
C ASN A 406 10.01 -0.55 -10.77
N ILE A 407 10.44 -1.82 -10.66
CA ILE A 407 9.55 -2.94 -10.34
C ILE A 407 8.97 -2.79 -8.93
N GLU A 408 9.79 -2.38 -7.96
CA GLU A 408 9.30 -2.14 -6.59
C GLU A 408 8.24 -1.04 -6.53
N GLU A 409 8.45 0.06 -7.25
CA GLU A 409 7.47 1.14 -7.42
C GLU A 409 6.20 0.64 -8.14
N GLU A 410 6.35 -0.14 -9.20
CA GLU A 410 5.24 -0.75 -9.95
C GLU A 410 4.39 -1.67 -9.07
N LEU A 411 5.03 -2.51 -8.24
CA LEU A 411 4.35 -3.39 -7.29
C LEU A 411 3.52 -2.59 -6.28
N ASN A 412 4.04 -1.47 -5.79
CA ASN A 412 3.30 -0.58 -4.89
C ASN A 412 2.09 0.03 -5.59
N ARG A 413 2.29 0.60 -6.78
CA ARG A 413 1.21 1.22 -7.55
C ARG A 413 0.11 0.21 -7.86
N ARG A 414 0.48 -0.95 -8.40
CA ARG A 414 -0.45 -2.00 -8.80
C ARG A 414 -1.23 -2.57 -7.61
N LYS A 415 -0.59 -2.69 -6.44
CA LYS A 415 -1.27 -3.02 -5.19
C LYS A 415 -2.36 -1.99 -4.87
N GLU A 416 -2.03 -0.70 -4.85
CA GLU A 416 -3.00 0.35 -4.55
C GLU A 416 -4.15 0.38 -5.56
N ASP A 417 -3.84 0.28 -6.85
CA ASP A 417 -4.84 0.25 -7.92
C ASP A 417 -5.81 -0.92 -7.76
N TYR A 418 -5.30 -2.13 -7.50
CA TYR A 418 -6.14 -3.31 -7.32
C TYR A 418 -6.99 -3.23 -6.05
N LEU A 419 -6.44 -2.71 -4.95
CA LEU A 419 -7.20 -2.49 -3.71
C LEU A 419 -8.33 -1.46 -3.89
N ASN A 420 -8.07 -0.40 -4.65
CA ASN A 420 -9.08 0.60 -5.01
C ASN A 420 -10.17 0.00 -5.91
N TYR A 421 -9.80 -0.84 -6.87
CA TYR A 421 -10.73 -1.59 -7.71
C TYR A 421 -11.66 -2.49 -6.86
N LEU A 422 -11.12 -3.28 -5.94
CA LEU A 422 -11.91 -4.12 -5.03
C LEU A 422 -12.86 -3.30 -4.15
N LYS A 423 -12.40 -2.16 -3.64
CA LYS A 423 -13.22 -1.23 -2.85
C LYS A 423 -14.38 -0.65 -3.67
N ALA A 424 -14.15 -0.31 -4.94
CA ALA A 424 -15.18 0.17 -5.84
C ALA A 424 -16.27 -0.89 -6.08
N ILE A 425 -15.87 -2.15 -6.32
CA ILE A 425 -16.80 -3.27 -6.48
C ILE A 425 -17.63 -3.48 -5.22
N LYS A 426 -16.98 -3.49 -4.05
CA LYS A 426 -17.65 -3.65 -2.76
C LYS A 426 -18.72 -2.57 -2.55
N ASN A 427 -18.37 -1.31 -2.82
CA ASN A 427 -19.30 -0.20 -2.70
C ASN A 427 -20.49 -0.31 -3.66
N GLU A 428 -20.27 -0.75 -4.90
CA GLU A 428 -21.37 -0.91 -5.86
C GLU A 428 -22.31 -2.06 -5.48
N ARG A 429 -21.78 -3.16 -4.94
CA ARG A 429 -22.62 -4.25 -4.42
C ARG A 429 -23.49 -3.79 -3.26
N ILE A 430 -22.92 -3.08 -2.30
CA ILE A 430 -23.68 -2.49 -1.18
C ILE A 430 -24.76 -1.54 -1.71
N ARG A 431 -24.45 -0.71 -2.71
CA ARG A 431 -25.44 0.16 -3.35
C ARG A 431 -26.58 -0.62 -4.00
N ASN A 432 -26.28 -1.73 -4.67
CA ASN A 432 -27.30 -2.60 -5.25
C ASN A 432 -28.16 -3.28 -4.18
N ASP A 433 -27.57 -3.76 -3.09
CA ASP A 433 -28.32 -4.36 -1.98
C ASP A 433 -29.30 -3.36 -1.36
N VAL A 434 -28.85 -2.12 -1.13
CA VAL A 434 -29.71 -1.04 -0.63
C VAL A 434 -30.81 -0.68 -1.64
N ARG A 435 -30.49 -0.58 -2.94
CA ARG A 435 -31.50 -0.32 -3.98
C ARG A 435 -32.57 -1.41 -3.99
N ASN A 436 -32.17 -2.68 -3.99
CA ASN A 436 -33.09 -3.81 -3.99
C ASN A 436 -34.00 -3.79 -2.75
N PHE A 437 -33.43 -3.55 -1.56
CA PHE A 437 -34.22 -3.41 -0.34
C PHE A 437 -35.23 -2.25 -0.42
N ILE A 438 -34.82 -1.09 -0.94
CA ILE A 438 -35.73 0.06 -1.13
C ILE A 438 -36.84 -0.30 -2.12
N TYR A 439 -36.52 -0.94 -3.25
CA TYR A 439 -37.52 -1.38 -4.23
C TYR A 439 -38.53 -2.35 -3.62
N ASP A 440 -38.07 -3.32 -2.82
CA ASP A 440 -38.96 -4.25 -2.11
C ASP A 440 -39.89 -3.51 -1.15
N LYS A 441 -39.38 -2.53 -0.40
CA LYS A 441 -40.20 -1.70 0.50
C LYS A 441 -41.17 -0.77 -0.21
N ILE A 442 -40.80 -0.22 -1.37
CA ILE A 442 -41.71 0.54 -2.22
C ILE A 442 -42.86 -0.37 -2.70
N ASN A 443 -42.57 -1.60 -3.10
CA ASN A 443 -43.60 -2.56 -3.52
C ASN A 443 -44.57 -2.90 -2.37
N GLU A 444 -44.06 -3.08 -1.15
CA GLU A 444 -44.89 -3.28 0.05
C GLU A 444 -45.84 -2.08 0.27
N ILE A 445 -45.34 -0.85 0.15
CA ILE A 445 -46.15 0.38 0.29
C ILE A 445 -47.20 0.48 -0.81
N ASN A 446 -46.84 0.26 -2.07
CA ASN A 446 -47.77 0.30 -3.19
C ASN A 446 -48.93 -0.69 -3.00
N THR A 447 -48.63 -1.90 -2.52
CA THR A 447 -49.66 -2.92 -2.22
C THR A 447 -50.61 -2.46 -1.11
N LEU A 448 -50.10 -1.73 -0.10
CA LEU A 448 -50.94 -1.17 0.96
C LEU A 448 -51.81 -0.02 0.44
N MET A 449 -51.27 0.84 -0.44
CA MET A 449 -52.01 1.94 -1.05
C MET A 449 -53.14 1.44 -1.94
N GLU A 450 -52.91 0.42 -2.77
CA GLU A 450 -53.94 -0.21 -3.59
C GLU A 450 -55.10 -0.74 -2.72
N LYS A 451 -54.79 -1.44 -1.63
CA LYS A 451 -55.81 -1.92 -0.68
C LYS A 451 -56.63 -0.79 -0.05
N TYR A 452 -55.98 0.31 0.33
CA TYR A 452 -56.67 1.49 0.86
C TYR A 452 -57.60 2.11 -0.20
N GLN A 453 -57.11 2.25 -1.45
CA GLN A 453 -57.89 2.81 -2.56
C GLN A 453 -59.12 1.97 -2.87
N ASP A 454 -58.99 0.64 -2.86
CA ASP A 454 -60.12 -0.27 -3.07
C ASP A 454 -61.17 -0.13 -1.96
N GLN A 455 -60.74 -0.13 -0.70
CA GLN A 455 -61.62 0.03 0.47
C GLN A 455 -62.34 1.39 0.46
N ALA A 456 -61.61 2.47 0.19
CA ALA A 456 -62.19 3.81 0.09
C ALA A 456 -63.18 3.93 -1.08
N SER A 457 -62.87 3.31 -2.22
CA SER A 457 -63.74 3.32 -3.41
C SER A 457 -65.08 2.62 -3.18
N GLU A 458 -65.12 1.54 -2.41
CA GLU A 458 -66.38 0.89 -2.01
C GLU A 458 -67.26 1.83 -1.18
N ILE A 459 -66.67 2.53 -0.21
CA ILE A 459 -67.38 3.43 0.70
C ILE A 459 -67.94 4.65 -0.06
N VAL A 460 -67.17 5.24 -0.98
CA VAL A 460 -67.60 6.43 -1.75
C VAL A 460 -68.78 6.14 -2.69
N ARG A 461 -68.92 4.89 -3.17
CA ARG A 461 -70.03 4.51 -4.06
C ARG A 461 -71.38 4.42 -3.35
N GLU A 462 -71.42 4.34 -2.03
CA GLU A 462 -72.67 4.28 -1.26
C GLU A 462 -73.20 5.68 -0.92
N GLU A 463 -74.44 5.99 -1.31
CA GLU A 463 -75.09 7.25 -0.94
C GLU A 463 -75.35 7.26 0.58
N LEU A 464 -74.76 8.22 1.31
CA LEU A 464 -74.85 8.33 2.77
C LEU A 464 -76.29 8.13 3.27
N PRO A 465 -76.57 7.12 4.12
CA PRO A 465 -77.92 6.75 4.53
C PRO A 465 -78.73 7.90 5.15
N GLN A 466 -78.05 8.82 5.83
CA GLN A 466 -78.66 10.01 6.44
C GLN A 466 -79.15 11.02 5.40
N LEU A 467 -78.42 11.20 4.28
CA LEU A 467 -78.82 12.07 3.17
C LEU A 467 -80.04 11.51 2.45
N LYS A 468 -80.08 10.18 2.23
CA LYS A 468 -81.22 9.49 1.63
C LYS A 468 -82.50 9.66 2.47
N LYS A 469 -82.40 9.49 3.79
CA LYS A 469 -83.52 9.75 4.73
C LYS A 469 -83.98 11.21 4.68
N MET A 470 -83.04 12.16 4.69
CA MET A 470 -83.35 13.60 4.67
C MET A 470 -84.04 14.02 3.37
N ARG A 471 -83.59 13.52 2.22
CA ARG A 471 -84.26 13.74 0.92
C ARG A 471 -85.69 13.21 0.94
N GLY A 472 -85.93 12.05 1.56
CA GLY A 472 -87.27 11.49 1.77
C GLY A 472 -88.17 12.40 2.61
N VAL A 473 -87.67 12.90 3.75
CA VAL A 473 -88.41 13.83 4.62
C VAL A 473 -88.74 15.14 3.90
N LEU A 474 -87.77 15.74 3.20
CA LEU A 474 -87.97 16.98 2.43
C LEU A 474 -89.01 16.81 1.33
N LYS A 475 -89.01 15.67 0.62
CA LYS A 475 -89.99 15.36 -0.42
C LYS A 475 -91.41 15.22 0.16
N ASN A 476 -91.54 14.55 1.31
CA ASN A 476 -92.84 14.42 1.99
C ASN A 476 -93.37 15.78 2.48
N TYR A 477 -92.52 16.58 3.13
CA TYR A 477 -92.90 17.95 3.56
C TYR A 477 -93.26 18.85 2.38
N LYS A 478 -92.53 18.80 1.26
CA LYS A 478 -92.86 19.56 0.04
C LYS A 478 -94.27 19.22 -0.45
N ASN A 479 -94.63 17.94 -0.49
CA ASN A 479 -95.95 17.49 -0.93
C ASN A 479 -97.06 17.96 0.03
N ASN A 480 -96.84 17.86 1.34
CA ASN A 480 -97.79 18.31 2.35
C ASN A 480 -98.01 19.82 2.30
N VAL A 481 -96.93 20.60 2.18
CA VAL A 481 -96.98 22.05 2.06
C VAL A 481 -97.69 22.48 0.77
N GLN A 482 -97.43 21.79 -0.34
CA GLN A 482 -98.10 22.04 -1.61
C GLN A 482 -99.60 21.74 -1.53
N SER A 483 -100.00 20.65 -0.86
CA SER A 483 -101.41 20.33 -0.62
C SER A 483 -102.10 21.40 0.24
N ILE A 484 -101.46 21.86 1.32
CA ILE A 484 -101.98 22.94 2.17
C ILE A 484 -102.12 24.23 1.35
N LYS A 485 -101.12 24.57 0.54
CA LYS A 485 -101.14 25.73 -0.35
C LYS A 485 -102.34 25.66 -1.31
N GLU A 486 -102.55 24.53 -1.97
CA GLU A 486 -103.68 24.31 -2.89
C GLU A 486 -105.03 24.39 -2.19
N GLN A 487 -105.15 23.87 -0.97
CA GLN A 487 -106.38 23.98 -0.16
C GLN A 487 -106.68 25.44 0.21
N VAL A 488 -105.65 26.21 0.59
CA VAL A 488 -105.79 27.64 0.91
C VAL A 488 -106.18 28.42 -0.34
N TYR A 489 -105.52 28.20 -1.49
CA TYR A 489 -105.89 28.90 -2.74
C TYR A 489 -107.30 28.54 -3.21
N LYS A 490 -107.71 27.26 -3.17
CA LYS A 490 -109.09 26.86 -3.49
C LYS A 490 -110.11 27.59 -2.61
N LYS A 491 -109.82 27.71 -1.31
CA LYS A 491 -110.73 28.36 -0.38
C LYS A 491 -110.76 29.87 -0.57
N VAL A 492 -109.64 30.51 -0.91
CA VAL A 492 -109.57 31.93 -1.25
C VAL A 492 -110.29 32.24 -2.57
N ASP A 493 -110.16 31.38 -3.59
CA ASP A 493 -110.84 31.55 -4.89
C ASP A 493 -112.37 31.44 -4.78
N GLN A 494 -112.89 30.60 -3.89
CA GLN A 494 -114.35 30.48 -3.63
C GLN A 494 -115.02 31.77 -3.13
N PHE A 495 -114.25 32.72 -2.60
CA PHE A 495 -114.77 33.99 -2.09
C PHE A 495 -114.40 35.19 -2.95
N ARG A 496 -113.72 35.00 -4.10
CA ARG A 496 -113.36 36.12 -5.01
C ARG A 496 -114.55 36.79 -5.70
N GLU A 497 -115.67 36.07 -5.85
CA GLU A 497 -116.90 36.61 -6.50
C GLU A 497 -117.84 37.32 -5.53
N LYS A 498 -117.53 37.34 -4.22
CA LYS A 498 -118.28 38.08 -3.21
C LYS A 498 -117.41 39.26 -2.79
N ASP A 499 -117.96 40.48 -2.78
CA ASP A 499 -117.28 41.75 -2.44
C ASP A 499 -116.70 41.76 -1.00
N ILE A 500 -115.66 40.97 -0.76
CA ILE A 500 -115.02 40.75 0.54
C ILE A 500 -113.52 41.09 0.37
N ASP A 501 -113.00 41.99 1.21
CA ASP A 501 -111.57 42.34 1.20
C ASP A 501 -110.73 41.21 1.80
N LEU A 502 -110.16 40.39 0.91
CA LEU A 502 -109.32 39.24 1.24
C LEU A 502 -107.83 39.60 1.34
N TYR A 503 -107.43 40.86 1.07
CA TYR A 503 -106.03 41.24 0.92
C TYR A 503 -105.22 41.07 2.21
N GLN A 504 -105.78 41.47 3.36
CA GLN A 504 -105.09 41.32 4.64
C GLN A 504 -104.87 39.87 5.05
N ILE A 505 -105.83 38.98 4.75
CA ILE A 505 -105.75 37.56 5.10
C ILE A 505 -104.70 36.85 4.25
N ILE A 506 -104.65 37.14 2.94
CA ILE A 506 -103.62 36.63 2.03
C ILE A 506 -102.24 37.12 2.48
N LYS A 507 -102.10 38.42 2.78
CA LYS A 507 -100.84 39.00 3.26
C LYS A 507 -100.38 38.39 4.58
N GLN A 508 -101.30 38.08 5.50
CA GLN A 508 -100.98 37.41 6.76
C GLN A 508 -100.52 35.95 6.54
N TRP A 509 -101.18 35.22 5.63
CA TRP A 509 -100.74 33.88 5.23
C TRP A 509 -99.36 33.91 4.58
N GLU A 510 -99.11 34.81 3.62
CA GLU A 510 -97.82 34.95 2.96
C GLU A 510 -96.70 35.31 3.94
N LYS A 511 -96.97 36.22 4.89
CA LYS A 511 -96.02 36.60 5.94
C LYS A 511 -95.69 35.41 6.84
N ASN A 512 -96.69 34.67 7.31
CA ASN A 512 -96.49 33.50 8.17
C ASN A 512 -95.80 32.34 7.42
N PHE A 513 -96.17 32.10 6.17
CA PHE A 513 -95.56 31.10 5.30
C PHE A 513 -94.08 31.42 5.04
N THR A 514 -93.77 32.68 4.74
CA THR A 514 -92.40 33.15 4.53
C THR A 514 -91.55 32.98 5.78
N LEU A 515 -92.10 33.31 6.95
CA LEU A 515 -91.42 33.18 8.24
C LEU A 515 -91.13 31.71 8.58
N LYS A 516 -92.09 30.81 8.35
CA LYS A 516 -91.89 29.35 8.53
C LYS A 516 -90.90 28.76 7.52
N ARG A 517 -90.91 29.24 6.27
CA ARG A 517 -89.92 28.87 5.25
C ARG A 517 -88.50 29.28 5.67
N GLN A 518 -88.33 30.48 6.22
CA GLN A 518 -87.04 30.95 6.73
C GLN A 518 -86.54 30.09 7.91
N GLN A 519 -87.43 29.73 8.85
CA GLN A 519 -87.08 28.82 9.96
C GLN A 519 -86.62 27.44 9.47
N LEU A 520 -87.30 26.88 8.45
CA LEU A 520 -86.92 25.61 7.85
C LEU A 520 -85.56 25.70 7.15
N ASN A 521 -85.33 26.75 6.37
CA ASN A 521 -84.05 26.99 5.70
C ASN A 521 -82.90 27.11 6.71
N PHE A 522 -83.13 27.77 7.84
CA PHE A 522 -82.13 27.87 8.91
C PHE A 522 -81.82 26.50 9.52
N LEU A 523 -82.83 25.68 9.84
CA LEU A 523 -82.62 24.33 10.39
C LEU A 523 -81.89 23.41 9.41
N VAL A 524 -82.25 23.44 8.12
CA VAL A 524 -81.54 22.70 7.08
C VAL A 524 -80.08 23.18 6.96
N GLY A 525 -79.86 24.49 6.99
CA GLY A 525 -78.51 25.07 6.98
C GLY A 525 -77.67 24.65 8.20
N LEU A 526 -78.27 24.57 9.39
CA LEU A 526 -77.59 24.19 10.63
C LEU A 526 -77.22 22.69 10.63
N LEU A 527 -78.10 21.84 10.10
CA LEU A 527 -77.82 20.41 9.91
C LEU A 527 -76.73 20.16 8.86
N LEU A 528 -76.79 20.85 7.71
CA LEU A 528 -75.74 20.76 6.69
C LEU A 528 -74.39 21.21 7.25
N LYS A 529 -74.36 22.31 8.01
CA LYS A 529 -73.14 22.80 8.67
C LYS A 529 -72.56 21.76 9.65
N LYS A 530 -73.41 21.02 10.37
CA LYS A 530 -72.97 19.95 11.29
C LYS A 530 -72.40 18.75 10.53
N LEU A 531 -73.03 18.33 9.42
CA LEU A 531 -72.49 17.29 8.54
C LEU A 531 -71.12 17.69 7.98
N PHE A 532 -71.00 18.91 7.43
CA PHE A 532 -69.72 19.43 6.93
C PHE A 532 -68.63 19.47 8.01
N LYS A 533 -68.98 19.82 9.27
CA LYS A 533 -68.01 19.84 10.37
C LYS A 533 -67.44 18.44 10.65
N ASN A 534 -68.27 17.41 10.71
CA ASN A 534 -67.82 16.05 10.97
C ASN A 534 -66.94 15.50 9.83
N PHE A 535 -67.24 15.86 8.58
CA PHE A 535 -66.36 15.53 7.45
C PHE A 535 -65.03 16.30 7.49
N LYS A 536 -65.04 17.56 7.95
CA LYS A 536 -63.81 18.35 8.11
C LYS A 536 -62.84 17.71 9.10
N GLU A 537 -63.34 17.21 10.23
CA GLU A 537 -62.52 16.52 11.24
C GLU A 537 -61.89 15.24 10.68
N LEU A 538 -62.64 14.43 9.91
CA LEU A 538 -62.08 13.24 9.22
C LEU A 538 -61.04 13.59 8.15
N MET A 539 -61.27 14.65 7.36
CA MET A 539 -60.31 15.12 6.36
C MET A 539 -59.02 15.64 7.01
N GLU A 540 -59.13 16.30 8.17
CA GLU A 540 -57.98 16.74 8.96
C GLU A 540 -57.19 15.56 9.53
N GLU A 541 -57.86 14.52 10.02
CA GLU A 541 -57.23 13.26 10.48
C GLU A 541 -56.49 12.54 9.35
N GLU A 542 -57.12 12.37 8.18
CA GLU A 542 -56.49 11.78 7.00
C GLU A 542 -55.26 12.59 6.55
N GLN A 543 -55.38 13.91 6.48
CA GLN A 543 -54.29 14.79 6.12
C GLN A 543 -53.11 14.68 7.10
N THR A 544 -53.37 14.61 8.42
CA THR A 544 -52.30 14.37 9.40
C THR A 544 -51.64 12.99 9.31
N ILE A 545 -52.31 11.97 8.77
CA ILE A 545 -51.71 10.65 8.56
C ILE A 545 -50.74 10.71 7.37
N PHE A 546 -51.14 11.31 6.26
CA PHE A 546 -50.28 11.42 5.07
C PHE A 546 -49.14 12.43 5.24
N ASP A 547 -49.36 13.54 5.95
CA ASP A 547 -48.31 14.51 6.30
C ASP A 547 -47.22 13.88 7.19
N LYS A 548 -47.54 12.82 7.95
CA LYS A 548 -46.57 12.06 8.75
C LYS A 548 -45.88 10.94 7.98
N MET A 549 -46.39 10.56 6.81
CA MET A 549 -45.80 9.54 5.94
C MET A 549 -44.77 10.12 4.96
N SER A 550 -44.72 11.44 4.80
CA SER A 550 -43.71 12.10 3.97
C SER A 550 -42.37 12.23 4.70
N GLU A 551 -41.37 11.57 4.10
CA GLU A 551 -39.90 11.79 4.18
C GLU A 551 -39.06 10.90 5.12
N ILE A 552 -38.05 10.23 4.52
CA ILE A 552 -36.86 9.66 5.20
C ILE A 552 -35.69 10.67 5.15
N THR A 553 -35.80 11.71 4.32
CA THR A 553 -34.79 12.75 4.15
C THR A 553 -35.19 14.01 4.91
N ASP A 554 -34.44 14.36 5.97
CA ASP A 554 -34.44 15.69 6.61
C ASP A 554 -33.89 16.78 5.66
N ASN A 555 -34.47 16.94 4.47
CA ASN A 555 -34.08 18.00 3.54
C ASN A 555 -35.10 19.14 3.59
N GLN A 556 -34.71 20.19 4.30
CA GLN A 556 -35.37 21.49 4.41
C GLN A 556 -35.44 22.26 3.08
N ASN A 557 -36.08 21.70 2.06
CA ASN A 557 -36.54 22.47 0.91
C ASN A 557 -38.06 22.29 0.83
N GLU A 558 -38.77 23.26 1.39
CA GLU A 558 -40.22 23.42 1.30
C GLU A 558 -40.66 23.55 -0.17
N GLU A 559 -40.65 22.46 -0.94
CA GLU A 559 -41.59 22.34 -2.03
C GLU A 559 -42.96 22.20 -1.39
N LYS A 560 -43.70 23.31 -1.33
CA LYS A 560 -45.09 23.33 -0.89
C LYS A 560 -45.88 22.36 -1.78
N SER A 561 -46.07 21.14 -1.29
CA SER A 561 -46.98 20.19 -1.89
C SER A 561 -48.37 20.82 -1.89
N ILE A 562 -49.00 20.80 -3.06
CA ILE A 562 -50.37 21.26 -3.21
C ILE A 562 -51.22 20.34 -2.33
N PRO A 563 -52.04 20.86 -1.38
CA PRO A 563 -52.83 20.01 -0.50
C PRO A 563 -53.70 19.07 -1.34
N LEU A 564 -53.76 17.78 -0.97
CA LEU A 564 -54.41 16.71 -1.75
C LEU A 564 -55.83 17.06 -2.23
N ASN A 565 -56.54 17.87 -1.45
CA ASN A 565 -57.89 18.42 -1.72
C ASN A 565 -57.98 19.27 -3.02
N PHE A 566 -56.84 19.63 -3.61
CA PHE A 566 -56.70 20.42 -4.83
C PHE A 566 -56.11 19.63 -6.01
N ALA A 567 -55.60 18.41 -5.79
CA ALA A 567 -55.08 17.56 -6.85
C ALA A 567 -56.15 16.52 -7.25
N LEU A 568 -56.77 16.69 -8.42
CA LEU A 568 -57.51 15.60 -9.05
C LEU A 568 -56.49 14.60 -9.63
N SER A 569 -56.58 13.32 -9.25
CA SER A 569 -55.81 12.27 -9.95
C SER A 569 -56.28 12.18 -11.40
N GLU A 570 -55.37 11.92 -12.35
CA GLU A 570 -55.71 11.73 -13.78
C GLU A 570 -56.84 10.69 -13.96
N TYR A 571 -56.85 9.66 -13.11
CA TYR A 571 -57.89 8.64 -13.07
C TYR A 571 -59.30 9.17 -12.74
N LEU A 572 -59.42 10.19 -11.87
CA LEU A 572 -60.70 10.81 -11.55
C LEU A 572 -61.17 11.74 -12.67
N ILE A 573 -60.25 12.38 -13.39
CA ILE A 573 -60.57 13.26 -14.54
C ILE A 573 -61.23 12.45 -15.66
N ASP A 574 -60.70 11.26 -15.97
CA ASP A 574 -61.24 10.38 -17.02
C ASP A 574 -62.62 9.78 -16.71
N LYS A 575 -63.05 9.84 -15.44
CA LYS A 575 -64.37 9.33 -15.01
C LYS A 575 -65.44 10.40 -14.86
N LEU A 576 -65.08 11.67 -14.94
CA LEU A 576 -66.01 12.79 -14.82
C LEU A 576 -66.55 13.18 -16.20
N SER A 577 -67.84 13.44 -16.28
CA SER A 577 -68.43 13.94 -17.53
C SER A 577 -67.99 15.38 -17.81
N GLU A 578 -68.03 15.79 -19.07
CA GLU A 578 -67.68 17.14 -19.51
C GLU A 578 -68.48 18.23 -18.77
N LYS A 579 -69.72 17.92 -18.37
CA LYS A 579 -70.56 18.82 -17.58
C LYS A 579 -70.06 18.97 -16.14
N GLU A 580 -69.66 17.88 -15.49
CA GLU A 580 -69.13 17.89 -14.12
C GLU A 580 -67.76 18.57 -14.04
N LEU A 581 -66.91 18.37 -15.07
CA LEU A 581 -65.65 19.09 -15.21
C LEU A 581 -65.88 20.61 -15.32
N ASN A 582 -66.82 21.04 -16.16
CA ASN A 582 -67.17 22.45 -16.30
C ASN A 582 -67.78 23.06 -15.02
N GLU A 583 -68.61 22.31 -14.30
CA GLU A 583 -69.14 22.74 -13.00
C GLU A 583 -68.00 22.94 -11.98
N ARG A 584 -67.03 22.01 -11.94
CA ARG A 584 -65.87 22.12 -11.06
C ARG A 584 -64.96 23.30 -11.41
N ILE A 585 -64.69 23.53 -12.69
CA ILE A 585 -63.92 24.70 -13.16
C ILE A 585 -64.59 26.00 -12.69
N ASN A 586 -65.92 26.08 -12.79
CA ASN A 586 -66.67 27.27 -12.36
C ASN A 586 -66.66 27.47 -10.84
N GLU A 587 -66.71 26.41 -10.04
CA GLU A 587 -66.57 26.50 -8.59
C GLU A 587 -65.17 27.00 -8.18
N VAL A 588 -64.12 26.45 -8.79
CA VAL A 588 -62.73 26.85 -8.52
C VAL A 588 -62.53 28.32 -8.90
N ASN A 589 -63.02 28.75 -10.06
CA ASN A 589 -62.95 30.15 -10.50
C ASN A 589 -63.67 31.12 -9.54
N LYS A 590 -64.86 30.75 -9.04
CA LYS A 590 -65.58 31.57 -8.04
C LYS A 590 -64.78 31.69 -6.74
N LYS A 591 -64.12 30.60 -6.31
CA LYS A 591 -63.30 30.64 -5.09
C LYS A 591 -62.04 31.49 -5.28
N ILE A 592 -61.40 31.40 -6.44
CA ILE A 592 -60.27 32.28 -6.82
C ILE A 592 -60.69 33.75 -6.76
N MET A 593 -61.85 34.11 -7.32
CA MET A 593 -62.36 35.49 -7.25
C MET A 593 -62.63 35.96 -5.81
N SER A 594 -63.22 35.11 -4.97
CA SER A 594 -63.45 35.43 -3.55
C SER A 594 -62.14 35.72 -2.81
N LEU A 595 -61.12 34.87 -3.01
CA LEU A 595 -59.82 35.04 -2.37
C LEU A 595 -59.08 36.28 -2.88
N LYS A 596 -59.17 36.59 -4.17
CA LYS A 596 -58.61 37.84 -4.72
C LYS A 596 -59.22 39.09 -4.07
N ASN A 597 -60.53 39.09 -3.82
CA ASN A 597 -61.19 40.22 -3.15
C ASN A 597 -60.74 40.36 -1.69
N GLU A 598 -60.55 39.24 -0.97
CA GLU A 598 -60.02 39.25 0.39
C GLU A 598 -58.57 39.78 0.43
N ILE A 599 -57.72 39.36 -0.52
CA ILE A 599 -56.34 39.87 -0.64
C ILE A 599 -56.34 41.39 -0.81
N ILE A 600 -57.15 41.93 -1.71
CA ILE A 600 -57.23 43.38 -1.97
C ILE A 600 -57.65 44.14 -0.70
N LEU A 601 -58.59 43.59 0.08
CA LEU A 601 -59.03 44.19 1.35
C LEU A 601 -57.88 44.25 2.37
N TYR A 602 -57.15 43.15 2.54
CA TYR A 602 -56.02 43.10 3.48
C TYR A 602 -54.84 43.96 3.02
N GLU A 603 -54.57 44.06 1.71
CA GLU A 603 -53.55 44.96 1.17
C GLU A 603 -53.90 46.44 1.45
N SER A 604 -55.17 46.81 1.32
CA SER A 604 -55.65 48.14 1.68
C SER A 604 -55.47 48.44 3.16
N GLU A 605 -55.88 47.51 4.04
CA GLU A 605 -55.73 47.67 5.50
C GLU A 605 -54.24 47.78 5.89
N LEU A 606 -53.37 46.99 5.28
CA LEU A 606 -51.94 47.04 5.52
C LEU A 606 -51.34 48.40 5.12
N SER A 607 -51.77 48.98 4.00
CA SER A 607 -51.35 50.32 3.58
C SER A 607 -51.77 51.41 4.57
N ASP A 608 -53.00 51.34 5.10
CA ASP A 608 -53.51 52.31 6.08
C ASP A 608 -52.75 52.23 7.41
N LEU A 609 -52.41 51.01 7.85
CA LEU A 609 -51.62 50.76 9.06
C LEU A 609 -50.18 51.28 8.91
N GLU A 610 -49.53 51.04 7.77
CA GLU A 610 -48.18 51.54 7.49
C GLU A 610 -48.13 53.08 7.48
N THR A 611 -49.15 53.72 6.90
CA THR A 611 -49.27 55.17 6.86
C THR A 611 -49.43 55.74 8.28
N THR A 612 -50.34 55.15 9.07
CA THR A 612 -50.58 55.56 10.46
C THR A 612 -49.33 55.43 11.33
N LEU A 613 -48.55 54.36 11.15
CA LEU A 613 -47.31 54.15 11.89
C LEU A 613 -46.25 55.18 11.51
N SER A 614 -46.11 55.47 10.22
CA SER A 614 -45.19 56.49 9.69
C SER A 614 -45.47 57.87 10.31
N ASP A 615 -46.73 58.29 10.39
CA ASP A 615 -47.10 59.59 10.95
C ASP A 615 -46.86 59.69 12.46
N ARG A 616 -47.09 58.59 13.21
CA ARG A 616 -46.72 58.54 14.64
C ARG A 616 -45.22 58.66 14.86
N VAL A 617 -44.40 58.06 14.00
CA VAL A 617 -42.94 58.17 14.08
C VAL A 617 -42.47 59.58 13.72
N LYS A 618 -43.07 60.23 12.72
CA LYS A 618 -42.78 61.65 12.38
C LYS A 618 -43.01 62.58 13.58
N LEU A 619 -44.15 62.41 14.27
CA LEU A 619 -44.50 63.19 15.46
C LEU A 619 -43.53 62.95 16.61
N LYS A 620 -43.16 61.69 16.88
CA LYS A 620 -42.26 61.33 17.98
C LYS A 620 -40.83 61.88 17.78
N GLU A 621 -40.31 61.78 16.57
CA GLU A 621 -38.91 62.13 16.26
C GLU A 621 -38.76 63.60 15.80
N GLY A 622 -39.84 64.37 15.79
CA GLY A 622 -39.86 65.79 15.41
C GLY A 622 -39.39 65.99 13.96
N ILE A 623 -39.97 65.23 13.04
CA ILE A 623 -39.60 65.19 11.63
C ILE A 623 -40.73 65.80 10.79
N ASP A 624 -40.46 66.92 10.12
CA ASP A 624 -41.47 67.73 9.42
C ASP A 624 -41.50 67.51 7.90
N ARG A 625 -40.83 66.47 7.38
CA ARG A 625 -40.73 66.21 5.93
C ARG A 625 -41.25 64.82 5.58
N ASP A 626 -42.15 64.76 4.59
CA ASP A 626 -42.79 63.52 4.15
C ASP A 626 -41.91 62.61 3.28
N ASN A 627 -40.78 63.11 2.77
CA ASN A 627 -39.94 62.38 1.83
C ASN A 627 -38.47 62.49 2.23
N ILE A 628 -38.10 61.71 3.23
CA ILE A 628 -36.75 61.71 3.82
C ILE A 628 -35.91 60.66 3.10
N GLN A 629 -34.74 61.08 2.65
CA GLN A 629 -33.77 60.23 1.99
C GLN A 629 -32.49 60.19 2.84
N CYS A 630 -31.99 58.99 3.11
CA CYS A 630 -30.73 58.82 3.82
C CYS A 630 -29.60 59.30 2.90
N SER A 631 -28.82 60.32 3.31
CA SER A 631 -27.76 60.87 2.44
C SER A 631 -26.60 59.90 2.18
N ILE A 632 -26.45 58.88 3.03
CA ILE A 632 -25.38 57.87 2.94
C ILE A 632 -25.70 56.85 1.85
N CYS A 633 -26.89 56.22 1.90
CA CYS A 633 -27.27 55.18 0.93
C CYS A 633 -28.14 55.70 -0.22
N ARG A 634 -28.59 56.96 -0.15
CA ARG A 634 -29.52 57.59 -1.09
C ARG A 634 -30.85 56.85 -1.29
N LYS A 635 -31.25 55.97 -0.38
CA LYS A 635 -32.57 55.33 -0.39
C LYS A 635 -33.56 56.14 0.44
N LYS A 636 -34.84 56.10 0.06
CA LYS A 636 -35.94 56.65 0.87
C LYS A 636 -36.00 55.89 2.20
N ILE A 637 -36.28 56.60 3.27
CA ILE A 637 -36.42 56.03 4.61
C ILE A 637 -37.91 55.69 4.83
N ASN A 638 -38.23 54.42 5.07
CA ASN A 638 -39.58 54.03 5.46
C ASN A 638 -39.70 54.13 6.99
N LEU A 639 -40.31 55.21 7.48
CA LEU A 639 -40.43 55.48 8.92
C LEU A 639 -41.23 54.42 9.68
N GLY A 640 -42.07 53.62 9.01
CA GLY A 640 -42.82 52.52 9.62
C GLY A 640 -42.03 51.21 9.76
N LYS A 641 -40.95 51.03 9.00
CA LYS A 641 -40.17 49.77 8.97
C LYS A 641 -38.70 49.94 9.35
N ASP A 642 -38.11 51.08 9.02
CA ASP A 642 -36.68 51.33 9.18
C ASP A 642 -36.37 51.91 10.57
N LYS A 643 -35.31 51.40 11.21
CA LYS A 643 -34.72 52.07 12.39
C LYS A 643 -33.94 53.29 11.94
N ILE A 644 -34.28 54.45 12.52
CA ILE A 644 -33.69 55.73 12.16
C ILE A 644 -32.90 56.36 13.30
N VAL A 645 -31.97 57.23 12.94
CA VAL A 645 -31.22 58.08 13.87
C VAL A 645 -31.21 59.50 13.31
N LYS A 646 -31.51 60.47 14.19
CA LYS A 646 -31.54 61.89 13.88
C LYS A 646 -30.29 62.57 14.44
N CYS A 647 -29.64 63.42 13.65
CA CYS A 647 -28.54 64.24 14.12
C CYS A 647 -29.06 65.33 15.06
N PRO A 648 -28.57 65.45 16.30
CA PRO A 648 -29.01 66.46 17.26
C PRO A 648 -28.61 67.90 16.87
N PHE A 649 -27.70 68.08 15.91
CA PHE A 649 -27.22 69.41 15.51
C PHE A 649 -27.90 69.98 14.27
N CYS A 650 -28.23 69.13 13.30
CA CYS A 650 -28.77 69.57 12.01
C CYS A 650 -30.06 68.87 11.62
N ASP A 651 -30.61 68.03 12.51
CA ASP A 651 -31.85 67.29 12.35
C ASP A 651 -31.90 66.35 11.14
N ALA A 652 -30.76 66.09 10.48
CA ALA A 652 -30.67 65.14 9.39
C ALA A 652 -30.93 63.70 9.89
N VAL A 653 -31.74 62.96 9.15
CA VAL A 653 -32.19 61.60 9.52
C VAL A 653 -31.54 60.57 8.60
N TYR A 654 -31.07 59.47 9.19
CA TYR A 654 -30.40 58.39 8.48
C TYR A 654 -30.94 57.03 8.91
N HIS A 655 -30.76 56.02 8.07
CA HIS A 655 -30.86 54.62 8.52
C HIS A 655 -29.83 54.37 9.63
N TYR A 656 -30.26 53.74 10.72
CA TYR A 656 -29.43 53.45 11.89
C TYR A 656 -28.09 52.82 11.50
N LEU A 657 -28.12 51.76 10.67
CA LEU A 657 -26.92 51.07 10.23
C LEU A 657 -26.02 51.93 9.34
N CYS A 658 -26.61 52.77 8.47
CA CYS A 658 -25.83 53.64 7.60
C CYS A 658 -25.06 54.68 8.40
N VAL A 659 -25.72 55.35 9.36
CA VAL A 659 -25.04 56.35 10.17
C VAL A 659 -24.10 55.73 11.20
N ALA A 660 -24.44 54.57 11.79
CA ALA A 660 -23.53 53.86 12.69
C ALA A 660 -22.21 53.50 11.98
N PHE A 661 -22.28 53.01 10.73
CA PHE A 661 -21.09 52.72 9.92
C PHE A 661 -20.31 53.99 9.54
N TRP A 662 -21.00 55.12 9.32
CA TRP A 662 -20.33 56.39 9.03
C TRP A 662 -19.61 56.95 10.27
N LEU A 663 -20.29 56.92 11.41
CA LEU A 663 -19.76 57.41 12.68
C LEU A 663 -18.55 56.62 13.14
N SER A 664 -18.50 55.31 12.91
CA SER A 664 -17.33 54.49 13.27
C SER A 664 -16.06 54.87 12.51
N LYS A 665 -16.16 55.55 11.35
CA LYS A 665 -15.02 55.96 10.53
C LYS A 665 -14.64 57.43 10.70
N TYR A 666 -15.63 58.32 10.76
CA TYR A 666 -15.39 59.76 10.66
C TYR A 666 -15.81 60.55 11.91
N ASN A 667 -16.46 59.88 12.88
CA ASN A 667 -16.99 60.45 14.12
C ASN A 667 -17.65 61.84 13.96
N SER A 668 -18.38 62.04 12.88
CA SER A 668 -18.98 63.32 12.50
C SER A 668 -20.24 63.10 11.68
N CYS A 669 -21.18 64.04 11.77
CA CYS A 669 -22.42 63.97 11.02
C CYS A 669 -22.15 64.06 9.50
N PRO A 670 -22.67 63.15 8.65
CA PRO A 670 -22.50 63.24 7.21
C PRO A 670 -23.04 64.54 6.58
N SER A 671 -24.05 65.16 7.20
CA SER A 671 -24.71 66.35 6.63
C SER A 671 -24.16 67.67 7.15
N CYS A 672 -23.80 67.79 8.43
CA CYS A 672 -23.28 69.04 9.00
C CYS A 672 -21.82 68.97 9.44
N GLN A 673 -21.19 67.80 9.38
CA GLN A 673 -19.79 67.55 9.77
C GLN A 673 -19.43 67.86 11.23
N ASN A 674 -20.41 68.21 12.08
CA ASN A 674 -20.18 68.34 13.51
C ASN A 674 -19.70 67.00 14.08
N LYS A 675 -18.58 67.06 14.80
CA LYS A 675 -18.01 65.90 15.49
C LYS A 675 -18.87 65.55 16.69
N PHE A 676 -19.17 64.27 16.85
CA PHE A 676 -19.78 63.77 18.06
C PHE A 676 -18.69 63.60 19.12
N LEU A 677 -18.89 64.14 20.32
CA LEU A 677 -17.97 63.90 21.43
C LEU A 677 -17.96 62.40 21.71
N ASP A 678 -16.78 61.78 21.62
CA ASP A 678 -16.58 60.38 21.97
C ASP A 678 -16.65 60.27 23.51
N PRO A 679 -17.62 59.53 24.09
CA PRO A 679 -17.69 59.34 25.53
C PRO A 679 -16.45 58.65 26.12
N ASN A 680 -15.63 58.01 25.27
CA ASN A 680 -14.40 57.31 25.64
C ASN A 680 -13.12 58.09 25.28
N ALA A 681 -13.21 59.34 24.80
CA ALA A 681 -12.04 60.19 24.58
C ALA A 681 -11.57 60.86 25.88
N GLY A 682 -10.92 60.08 26.75
CA GLY A 682 -9.82 60.53 27.61
C GLY A 682 -10.06 61.73 28.53
N LEU A 683 -11.22 61.85 29.18
CA LEU A 683 -11.46 62.82 30.27
C LEU A 683 -11.42 62.22 31.68
N TYR A 684 -10.93 60.98 31.81
CA TYR A 684 -10.58 60.39 33.11
C TYR A 684 -9.27 59.60 33.01
N GLU A 685 -8.40 59.85 33.98
CA GLU A 685 -7.14 59.16 34.34
C GLU A 685 -5.82 59.70 33.76
N GLN A 686 -5.35 60.81 34.36
CA GLN A 686 -4.06 60.77 35.05
C GLN A 686 -4.30 61.03 36.55
N ASP A 687 -3.55 60.29 37.36
CA ASP A 687 -3.36 60.41 38.81
C ASP A 687 -4.29 59.56 39.72
N GLN A 688 -4.09 58.25 39.65
CA GLN A 688 -3.72 57.49 40.85
C GLN A 688 -2.30 56.97 40.56
N THR A 689 -1.28 57.12 41.37
CA THR A 689 -1.13 56.84 42.80
C THR A 689 0.08 57.67 43.29
N ASP A 690 0.28 58.07 44.55
CA ASP A 690 0.45 57.25 45.74
C ASP A 690 0.70 58.16 46.95
N SER A 691 0.46 57.59 48.14
CA SER A 691 1.04 57.96 49.44
C SER A 691 0.45 59.16 50.23
N LEU A 692 -0.20 58.82 51.33
CA LEU A 692 -0.20 59.62 52.55
C LEU A 692 1.17 59.48 53.25
N GLN A 693 1.69 60.62 53.70
CA GLN A 693 2.60 60.84 54.83
C GLN A 693 4.06 60.35 54.73
N ASP A 694 5.01 61.29 54.64
CA ASP A 694 5.73 61.85 55.81
C ASP A 694 6.61 63.05 55.38
N ASP A 695 6.65 64.06 56.28
CA ASP A 695 7.45 65.32 56.33
C ASP A 695 7.30 66.43 55.27
#